data_AF-A0A8J6E6X2-F1
#
_entry.id   AF-A0A8J6E6X2-F1
#
_cell.length_a   1.000
_cell.length_b   1.000
_cell.length_c   1.000
_cell.angle_alpha   90.00
_cell.angle_beta   90.00
_cell.angle_gamma   90.00
#
_symmetry.space_group_name_H-M   'P 1'
#
loop_
_entity.id
_entity.type
_entity.pdbx_description
1 polymer ?
#
loop_
_entity_poly.entity_id
_entity_poly.type
_entity_poly.pdbx_seq_one_letter_code
_entity_poly.pdbx_strand_id
1 'polypeptide(L)'
;MSKTLAKVATLDGNSAVAKVAYHMSETAFIFPITPSTPMGEMADAWSVQGKKNAFGDTLTIRQMQSEAGVAGAVHGSCVNGSITSTFTSSQGLLLMIPNMFKIAGELNPCVFHVPARSIGGQAANIFNDHTDVMTAARPSGFAMLNSTDVQEAHDLALIAHVASLKASLPFLHFFDGMRTSHEIQKISVIPEAVMDEMVPHDAIAAFRKKSTHPEHPTYRGTLQGPDTYMQGVERGEEYYRKLPGIVQAAMDEFAEKTGRHYHLFDYVGHPKADKVVVVLGSAACAAEEAVDALNARGQKVGLVKVRLFRPFDADAFMASLPKSVKSIAVLDRVKEAGAFAQPLFGEVSAAIQLAEKKCTTVGGRFGLGGRDTSPADIMAVFKHLEQKKPAHNFTVGINDDICHTNLARYPEEIDCVPEGTVQCMFWGLGSDGTVGANKSAIKTLGENTDLYAQGYFSYDAKKSGGITISHLRFGPKPIKSAYMIRTADYVACHQPSYMGRYGPQIVRPLRERGTFVLNAPWKTVEELEAHIPADVRRTLAEKNAQFFVVDAAALAESVGLTGRVNNIMQAAFYQLANVLPIEEAISLLKGDIEKSFKIKGQDVVERNWKAVDAALGGLVKVDIPEHWRKAEASEDTVHGIEDPFADTPEDTEFFRTVARPIQRMQGASLPVSIMPEGGQIPNGSSKYEKRSIAYTIPIWNPDNCIQCNLCSLSCPHAAIRPYLLTQEQADAAPEGFTTINAKPKKLGAQFRIQPSPLDCVGCGLCIEQCPADALSFDLLDKVKEEQKKLYAYANDLPLREDAMDKFSVKGSQFQKPLVAQVSMADPAHMLRCLKEAESFPGPSLINYLSPCIGWGVAGGLAKNVETAKHMVAAGMWNLWSYDPRKGDTTADRVEIASEPTFDLETVMNEQLRFHTLKGAHRDELVAALEKDVRKKWGKLQALKEMQV
;
A
#
# COMPACT_ATOMS: atom_id res chain seq x y z
N MET A 1 -24.79 -19.40 33.63
CA MET A 1 -24.50 -18.45 32.54
C MET A 1 -23.41 -19.06 31.68
N SER A 2 -23.78 -19.53 30.49
CA SER A 2 -22.84 -20.14 29.54
C SER A 2 -21.89 -19.04 29.05
N LYS A 3 -20.59 -19.17 29.33
CA LYS A 3 -19.56 -18.37 28.65
C LYS A 3 -19.62 -18.74 27.17
N THR A 4 -20.28 -17.92 26.36
CA THR A 4 -20.22 -18.02 24.90
C THR A 4 -18.73 -18.02 24.52
N LEU A 5 -18.24 -19.13 23.98
CA LEU A 5 -16.87 -19.24 23.49
C LEU A 5 -16.59 -18.03 22.59
N ALA A 6 -15.54 -17.27 22.92
CA ALA A 6 -15.22 -16.06 22.18
C ALA A 6 -14.98 -16.42 20.71
N LYS A 7 -15.77 -15.84 19.81
CA LYS A 7 -15.63 -16.09 18.38
C LYS A 7 -14.31 -15.47 17.90
N VAL A 8 -13.40 -16.29 17.41
CA VAL A 8 -12.13 -15.82 16.82
C VAL A 8 -12.29 -15.58 15.33
N ALA A 9 -11.54 -14.62 14.79
CA ALA A 9 -11.44 -14.39 13.34
C ALA A 9 -10.07 -13.83 12.99
N THR A 10 -9.64 -14.07 11.76
CA THR A 10 -8.38 -13.53 11.25
C THR A 10 -8.66 -12.30 10.39
N LEU A 11 -8.41 -11.11 10.94
CA LEU A 11 -8.82 -9.82 10.35
C LEU A 11 -7.64 -8.85 10.32
N ASP A 12 -7.66 -7.89 9.41
CA ASP A 12 -6.82 -6.69 9.53
C ASP A 12 -7.50 -5.58 10.34
N GLY A 13 -6.74 -4.57 10.74
CA GLY A 13 -7.24 -3.45 11.54
C GLY A 13 -8.41 -2.71 10.87
N ASN A 14 -8.35 -2.51 9.55
CA ASN A 14 -9.46 -1.91 8.80
C ASN A 14 -10.74 -2.75 8.88
N SER A 15 -10.65 -4.07 8.66
CA SER A 15 -11.79 -4.98 8.70
C SER A 15 -12.40 -5.07 10.09
N ALA A 16 -11.54 -5.09 11.11
CA ALA A 16 -11.96 -5.11 12.50
C ALA A 16 -12.74 -3.83 12.87
N VAL A 17 -12.22 -2.66 12.51
CA VAL A 17 -12.89 -1.37 12.79
C VAL A 17 -14.16 -1.19 11.97
N ALA A 18 -14.14 -1.50 10.67
CA ALA A 18 -15.29 -1.38 9.79
C ALA A 18 -16.48 -2.20 10.33
N LYS A 19 -16.22 -3.39 10.89
CA LYS A 19 -17.26 -4.24 11.48
C LYS A 19 -18.01 -3.54 12.61
N VAL A 20 -17.29 -2.88 13.51
CA VAL A 20 -17.89 -2.14 14.64
C VAL A 20 -18.55 -0.86 14.15
N ALA A 21 -17.88 -0.09 13.29
CA ALA A 21 -18.42 1.15 12.74
C ALA A 21 -19.74 0.91 11.98
N TYR A 22 -19.82 -0.17 11.19
CA TYR A 22 -21.04 -0.58 10.50
C TYR A 22 -22.16 -0.92 11.48
N HIS A 23 -21.84 -1.67 12.55
CA HIS A 23 -22.83 -2.08 13.55
C HIS A 23 -23.39 -0.91 14.35
N MET A 24 -22.54 0.07 14.68
CA MET A 24 -22.87 1.17 15.59
C MET A 24 -23.37 2.45 14.88
N SER A 25 -23.46 2.47 13.54
CA SER A 25 -23.84 3.67 12.78
C SER A 25 -25.10 3.48 11.93
N GLU A 26 -25.86 4.55 11.77
CA GLU A 26 -27.00 4.64 10.85
C GLU A 26 -26.56 5.16 9.48
N THR A 27 -25.61 6.10 9.46
CA THR A 27 -25.08 6.71 8.25
C THR A 27 -23.55 6.69 8.21
N ALA A 28 -23.00 6.64 7.00
CA ALA A 28 -21.59 6.83 6.76
C ALA A 28 -21.34 7.65 5.49
N PHE A 29 -20.57 8.72 5.59
CA PHE A 29 -20.11 9.48 4.43
C PHE A 29 -18.64 9.18 4.20
N ILE A 30 -18.27 8.88 2.96
CA ILE A 30 -16.92 8.39 2.65
C ILE A 30 -16.28 9.12 1.47
N PHE A 31 -14.95 9.10 1.44
CA PHE A 31 -14.12 9.41 0.29
C PHE A 31 -12.87 8.52 0.34
N PRO A 32 -12.46 7.89 -0.77
CA PRO A 32 -11.37 6.93 -0.74
C PRO A 32 -10.00 7.60 -0.58
N ILE A 33 -9.28 7.25 0.48
CA ILE A 33 -7.90 7.64 0.72
C ILE A 33 -7.13 6.49 1.39
N THR A 34 -5.98 6.10 0.83
CA THR A 34 -5.12 5.08 1.45
C THR A 34 -4.59 5.59 2.80
N PRO A 35 -4.50 4.79 3.87
CA PRO A 35 -4.89 3.39 4.00
C PRO A 35 -6.31 3.15 4.56
N SER A 36 -7.20 4.15 4.60
CA SER A 36 -8.57 4.00 5.15
C SER A 36 -9.61 3.45 4.17
N THR A 37 -9.37 3.55 2.85
CA THR A 37 -10.29 3.11 1.80
C THR A 37 -10.98 1.75 2.05
N PRO A 38 -10.26 0.68 2.50
CA PRO A 38 -10.90 -0.63 2.69
C PRO A 38 -12.10 -0.59 3.65
N MET A 39 -12.10 0.28 4.67
CA MET A 39 -13.24 0.39 5.60
C MET A 39 -14.52 0.84 4.90
N GLY A 40 -14.42 1.84 4.03
CA GLY A 40 -15.55 2.33 3.24
C GLY A 40 -16.06 1.29 2.23
N GLU A 41 -15.15 0.60 1.54
CA GLU A 41 -15.49 -0.46 0.59
C GLU A 41 -16.23 -1.63 1.25
N MET A 42 -15.76 -2.08 2.42
CA MET A 42 -16.42 -3.15 3.18
C MET A 42 -17.79 -2.74 3.69
N ALA A 43 -17.92 -1.51 4.22
CA ALA A 43 -19.19 -0.98 4.69
C ALA A 43 -20.21 -0.86 3.54
N ASP A 44 -19.77 -0.43 2.35
CA ASP A 44 -20.61 -0.37 1.15
C ASP A 44 -21.07 -1.77 0.72
N ALA A 45 -20.13 -2.70 0.63
CA ALA A 45 -20.43 -4.09 0.26
C ALA A 45 -21.43 -4.74 1.23
N TRP A 46 -21.28 -4.54 2.55
CA TRP A 46 -22.22 -5.08 3.55
C TRP A 46 -23.60 -4.44 3.48
N SER A 47 -23.68 -3.14 3.18
CA SER A 47 -24.95 -2.44 2.95
C SER A 47 -25.69 -3.03 1.75
N VAL A 48 -25.00 -3.24 0.63
CA VAL A 48 -25.57 -3.87 -0.58
C VAL A 48 -26.01 -5.31 -0.32
N GLN A 49 -25.29 -6.04 0.54
CA GLN A 49 -25.67 -7.39 0.98
C GLN A 49 -26.85 -7.42 1.95
N GLY A 50 -27.40 -6.27 2.36
CA GLY A 50 -28.54 -6.19 3.27
C GLY A 50 -28.19 -6.47 4.73
N LYS A 51 -26.91 -6.42 5.11
CA LYS A 51 -26.49 -6.65 6.50
C LYS A 51 -27.10 -5.59 7.41
N LYS A 52 -27.64 -6.00 8.55
CA LYS A 52 -28.27 -5.09 9.52
C LYS A 52 -27.27 -4.57 10.55
N ASN A 53 -27.46 -3.33 10.98
CA ASN A 53 -26.77 -2.70 12.11
C ASN A 53 -27.55 -2.95 13.43
N ALA A 54 -27.06 -2.40 14.55
CA ALA A 54 -27.70 -2.52 15.87
C ALA A 54 -29.13 -1.96 15.94
N PHE A 55 -29.56 -1.19 14.93
CA PHE A 55 -30.87 -0.54 14.85
C PHE A 55 -31.85 -1.27 13.92
N GLY A 56 -31.44 -2.40 13.33
CA GLY A 56 -32.27 -3.20 12.42
C GLY A 56 -32.27 -2.73 10.96
N ASP A 57 -31.46 -1.72 10.62
CA ASP A 57 -31.38 -1.11 9.30
C ASP A 57 -30.07 -1.40 8.58
N THR A 58 -30.05 -1.20 7.27
CA THR A 58 -28.80 -1.20 6.50
C THR A 58 -28.13 0.16 6.62
N LEU A 59 -26.81 0.20 6.72
CA LEU A 59 -26.05 1.45 6.81
C LEU A 59 -26.32 2.34 5.58
N THR A 60 -26.77 3.57 5.78
CA THR A 60 -26.89 4.52 4.68
C THR A 60 -25.53 5.11 4.36
N ILE A 61 -24.87 4.57 3.33
CA ILE A 61 -23.52 4.97 2.92
C ILE A 61 -23.52 5.80 1.64
N ARG A 62 -22.76 6.91 1.61
CA ARG A 62 -22.65 7.79 0.44
C ARG A 62 -21.22 8.27 0.23
N GLN A 63 -20.74 8.18 -1.01
CA GLN A 63 -19.48 8.77 -1.42
C GLN A 63 -19.67 10.26 -1.77
N MET A 64 -18.82 11.12 -1.22
CA MET A 64 -18.83 12.57 -1.50
C MET A 64 -17.79 12.95 -2.57
N GLN A 65 -17.70 14.23 -2.91
CA GLN A 65 -16.74 14.76 -3.88
C GLN A 65 -15.31 14.94 -3.32
N SER A 66 -15.17 15.04 -1.99
CA SER A 66 -13.92 15.13 -1.24
C SER A 66 -14.19 14.91 0.25
N GLU A 67 -13.15 14.75 1.06
CA GLU A 67 -13.26 14.66 2.51
C GLU A 67 -13.82 15.92 3.17
N ALA A 68 -13.66 17.10 2.55
CA ALA A 68 -14.35 18.31 3.00
C ALA A 68 -15.88 18.16 2.87
N GLY A 69 -16.34 17.59 1.75
CA GLY A 69 -17.75 17.26 1.52
C GLY A 69 -18.25 16.20 2.49
N VAL A 70 -17.42 15.19 2.78
CA VAL A 70 -17.70 14.18 3.81
C VAL A 70 -17.93 14.85 5.17
N ALA A 71 -17.00 15.69 5.63
CA ALA A 71 -17.11 16.30 6.95
C ALA A 71 -18.34 17.21 7.08
N GLY A 72 -18.71 17.94 6.03
CA GLY A 72 -19.96 18.72 6.00
C GLY A 72 -21.21 17.83 6.02
N ALA A 73 -21.19 16.69 5.32
CA ALA A 73 -22.30 15.74 5.34
C ALA A 73 -22.44 15.06 6.71
N VAL A 74 -21.33 14.69 7.36
CA VAL A 74 -21.33 14.21 8.75
C VAL A 74 -21.94 15.26 9.67
N HIS A 75 -21.48 16.52 9.60
CA HIS A 75 -22.01 17.60 10.43
C HIS A 75 -23.53 17.74 10.27
N GLY A 76 -24.02 17.83 9.03
CA GLY A 76 -25.46 17.92 8.75
C GLY A 76 -26.25 16.70 9.22
N SER A 77 -25.68 15.50 9.11
CA SER A 77 -26.32 14.26 9.56
C SER A 77 -26.45 14.19 11.07
N CYS A 78 -25.40 14.55 11.81
CA CYS A 78 -25.44 14.62 13.27
C CYS A 78 -26.42 15.68 13.78
N VAL A 79 -26.44 16.86 13.16
CA VAL A 79 -27.40 17.93 13.53
C VAL A 79 -28.85 17.45 13.40
N ASN A 80 -29.12 16.56 12.43
CA ASN A 80 -30.43 15.94 12.19
C ASN A 80 -30.68 14.66 13.03
N GLY A 81 -29.77 14.31 13.95
CA GLY A 81 -29.99 13.23 14.91
C GLY A 81 -29.61 11.82 14.44
N SER A 82 -28.82 11.72 13.36
CA SER A 82 -28.31 10.43 12.90
C SER A 82 -26.94 10.10 13.49
N ILE A 83 -26.77 8.86 13.92
CA ILE A 83 -25.51 8.33 14.43
C ILE A 83 -24.59 8.06 13.23
N THR A 84 -23.55 8.88 13.10
CA THR A 84 -22.77 8.99 11.86
C THR A 84 -21.30 8.62 12.10
N SER A 85 -20.74 7.85 11.15
CA SER A 85 -19.29 7.57 11.08
C SER A 85 -18.66 8.03 9.77
N THR A 86 -17.34 8.14 9.78
CA THR A 86 -16.54 8.24 8.55
C THR A 86 -15.16 7.60 8.70
N PHE A 87 -14.48 7.39 7.56
CA PHE A 87 -13.16 6.79 7.46
C PHE A 87 -12.26 7.73 6.65
N THR A 88 -11.13 8.14 7.22
CA THR A 88 -10.20 9.06 6.55
C THR A 88 -8.78 8.93 7.08
N SER A 89 -7.81 9.59 6.43
CA SER A 89 -6.40 9.64 6.84
C SER A 89 -5.74 10.90 6.27
N SER A 90 -4.63 11.37 6.85
CA SER A 90 -3.70 12.31 6.19
C SER A 90 -4.38 13.55 5.56
N GLN A 91 -4.20 13.80 4.26
CA GLN A 91 -4.80 14.96 3.57
C GLN A 91 -6.32 14.97 3.71
N GLY A 92 -6.95 13.79 3.74
CA GLY A 92 -8.38 13.69 3.93
C GLY A 92 -8.81 14.26 5.27
N LEU A 93 -8.13 13.88 6.35
CA LEU A 93 -8.39 14.42 7.68
C LEU A 93 -8.14 15.94 7.74
N LEU A 94 -7.08 16.43 7.08
CA LEU A 94 -6.81 17.87 6.96
C LEU A 94 -8.00 18.65 6.38
N LEU A 95 -8.65 18.09 5.35
CA LEU A 95 -9.83 18.69 4.72
C LEU A 95 -11.09 18.66 5.61
N MET A 96 -11.11 17.81 6.65
CA MET A 96 -12.24 17.70 7.58
C MET A 96 -12.17 18.69 8.75
N ILE A 97 -10.99 19.22 9.07
CA ILE A 97 -10.74 20.05 10.27
C ILE A 97 -11.74 21.20 10.45
N PRO A 98 -12.09 22.00 9.41
CA PRO A 98 -13.03 23.09 9.59
C PRO A 98 -14.39 22.64 10.15
N ASN A 99 -14.88 21.48 9.70
CA ASN A 99 -16.13 20.90 10.21
C ASN A 99 -15.94 20.21 11.57
N MET A 100 -14.74 19.69 11.88
CA MET A 100 -14.48 19.11 13.20
C MET A 100 -14.67 20.13 14.33
N PHE A 101 -14.20 21.38 14.15
CA PHE A 101 -14.49 22.46 15.11
C PHE A 101 -15.98 22.70 15.31
N LYS A 102 -16.77 22.64 14.22
CA LYS A 102 -18.23 22.83 14.26
C LYS A 102 -18.93 21.66 14.95
N ILE A 103 -18.58 20.42 14.60
CA ILE A 103 -19.15 19.21 15.20
C ILE A 103 -18.87 19.18 16.70
N ALA A 104 -17.64 19.45 17.12
CA ALA A 104 -17.27 19.49 18.54
C ALA A 104 -17.93 20.65 19.29
N GLY A 105 -17.87 21.87 18.74
CA GLY A 105 -18.47 23.05 19.37
C GLY A 105 -20.00 22.99 19.49
N GLU A 106 -20.65 22.20 18.64
CA GLU A 106 -22.09 21.94 18.72
C GLU A 106 -22.45 20.67 19.52
N LEU A 107 -21.45 20.02 20.14
CA LEU A 107 -21.62 18.83 21.00
C LEU A 107 -22.33 17.68 20.28
N ASN A 108 -21.96 17.46 19.02
CA ASN A 108 -22.54 16.42 18.18
C ASN A 108 -21.74 15.10 18.31
N PRO A 109 -22.37 14.00 18.76
CA PRO A 109 -21.71 12.70 18.80
C PRO A 109 -21.53 12.13 17.39
N CYS A 110 -20.29 11.78 17.05
CA CYS A 110 -19.91 11.01 15.87
C CYS A 110 -18.57 10.31 16.13
N VAL A 111 -18.18 9.38 15.24
CA VAL A 111 -16.86 8.74 15.32
C VAL A 111 -16.14 8.79 13.97
N PHE A 112 -14.94 9.36 13.98
CA PHE A 112 -14.01 9.37 12.85
C PHE A 112 -12.99 8.27 13.10
N HIS A 113 -12.96 7.26 12.22
CA HIS A 113 -11.97 6.19 12.30
C HIS A 113 -10.80 6.50 11.36
N VAL A 114 -9.62 6.69 11.94
CA VAL A 114 -8.44 7.21 11.25
C VAL A 114 -7.25 6.26 11.37
N PRO A 115 -6.93 5.47 10.32
CA PRO A 115 -5.62 4.85 10.24
C PRO A 115 -4.60 5.95 9.94
N ALA A 116 -3.91 6.42 10.97
CA ALA A 116 -3.04 7.58 10.97
C ALA A 116 -1.91 7.44 9.94
N ARG A 117 -1.74 8.47 9.11
CA ARG A 117 -0.87 8.49 7.94
C ARG A 117 -0.19 9.85 7.83
N SER A 118 1.05 9.84 7.36
CA SER A 118 1.82 11.05 7.06
C SER A 118 1.05 12.05 6.21
N ILE A 119 1.03 13.33 6.60
CA ILE A 119 0.56 14.47 5.77
C ILE A 119 1.51 14.72 4.57
N GLY A 120 2.74 14.21 4.63
CA GLY A 120 3.78 14.57 3.69
C GLY A 120 4.33 15.99 3.94
N GLY A 121 5.51 16.23 3.40
CA GLY A 121 6.24 17.50 3.53
C GLY A 121 7.07 17.72 2.27
N GLN A 122 8.37 17.46 2.35
CA GLN A 122 9.26 17.43 1.19
C GLN A 122 8.90 16.33 0.15
N ALA A 123 8.09 15.34 0.55
CA ALA A 123 7.55 14.30 -0.31
C ALA A 123 6.19 13.81 0.21
N ALA A 124 5.38 13.22 -0.66
CA ALA A 124 4.19 12.47 -0.26
C ALA A 124 4.56 11.11 0.35
N ASN A 125 3.78 10.65 1.33
CA ASN A 125 4.00 9.35 1.98
C ASN A 125 2.66 8.72 2.39
N ILE A 126 2.44 7.46 2.00
CA ILE A 126 1.19 6.74 2.26
C ILE A 126 1.23 5.86 3.53
N PHE A 127 2.35 5.85 4.22
CA PHE A 127 2.58 5.05 5.42
C PHE A 127 2.36 5.88 6.69
N ASN A 128 2.37 5.20 7.83
CA ASN A 128 2.01 5.78 9.10
C ASN A 128 3.05 6.71 9.69
N ASP A 129 2.54 7.85 10.12
CA ASP A 129 2.97 8.58 11.30
C ASP A 129 1.72 9.30 11.86
N HIS A 130 1.88 10.09 12.91
CA HIS A 130 0.77 10.76 13.60
C HIS A 130 0.64 12.23 13.22
N THR A 131 1.24 12.71 12.12
CA THR A 131 1.15 14.12 11.71
C THR A 131 -0.30 14.55 11.46
N ASP A 132 -1.13 13.67 10.88
CA ASP A 132 -2.54 13.95 10.62
C ASP A 132 -3.36 14.13 11.90
N VAL A 133 -3.23 13.21 12.84
CA VAL A 133 -3.98 13.26 14.10
C VAL A 133 -3.40 14.30 15.07
N MET A 134 -2.07 14.40 15.18
CA MET A 134 -1.42 15.27 16.16
C MET A 134 -1.25 16.70 15.69
N THR A 135 -0.70 16.92 14.49
CA THR A 135 -0.40 18.28 14.01
C THR A 135 -1.66 18.96 13.49
N ALA A 136 -2.56 18.19 12.89
CA ALA A 136 -3.73 18.77 12.23
C ALA A 136 -5.00 18.73 13.08
N ALA A 137 -5.39 17.56 13.59
CA ALA A 137 -6.70 17.38 14.23
C ALA A 137 -6.73 17.69 15.74
N ARG A 138 -5.61 17.60 16.47
CA ARG A 138 -5.52 17.84 17.92
C ARG A 138 -6.25 19.08 18.46
N PRO A 139 -6.21 20.27 17.80
CA PRO A 139 -6.89 21.46 18.31
C PRO A 139 -8.40 21.48 18.07
N SER A 140 -8.98 20.51 17.34
CA SER A 140 -10.37 20.59 16.86
C SER A 140 -11.46 20.41 17.93
N GLY A 141 -11.07 20.04 19.16
CA GLY A 141 -11.99 19.67 20.24
C GLY A 141 -12.55 18.24 20.13
N PHE A 142 -12.05 17.39 19.23
CA PHE A 142 -12.42 15.97 19.24
C PHE A 142 -11.74 15.23 20.39
N ALA A 143 -12.44 14.27 20.99
CA ALA A 143 -11.79 13.27 21.83
C ALA A 143 -10.87 12.41 20.94
N MET A 144 -9.69 12.03 21.42
CA MET A 144 -8.73 11.25 20.63
C MET A 144 -8.39 9.96 21.36
N LEU A 145 -8.84 8.84 20.81
CA LEU A 145 -8.67 7.50 21.36
C LEU A 145 -7.75 6.67 20.44
N ASN A 146 -6.65 6.17 20.98
CA ASN A 146 -5.57 5.48 20.28
C ASN A 146 -5.60 3.98 20.53
N SER A 147 -5.51 3.18 19.47
CA SER A 147 -5.31 1.72 19.54
C SER A 147 -3.91 1.32 19.10
N THR A 148 -3.32 0.34 19.78
CA THR A 148 -1.94 -0.10 19.53
C THR A 148 -1.84 -1.28 18.57
N ASP A 149 -2.84 -2.17 18.53
CA ASP A 149 -2.87 -3.34 17.64
C ASP A 149 -4.26 -3.58 17.02
N VAL A 150 -4.43 -4.69 16.29
CA VAL A 150 -5.69 -5.03 15.59
C VAL A 150 -6.81 -5.35 16.57
N GLN A 151 -6.51 -6.01 17.70
CA GLN A 151 -7.49 -6.33 18.73
C GLN A 151 -7.97 -5.04 19.42
N GLU A 152 -7.05 -4.14 19.77
CA GLU A 152 -7.39 -2.85 20.35
C GLU A 152 -8.12 -1.94 19.35
N ALA A 153 -7.80 -2.01 18.05
CA ALA A 153 -8.53 -1.26 17.02
C ALA A 153 -9.99 -1.71 16.95
N HIS A 154 -10.25 -3.00 17.11
CA HIS A 154 -11.60 -3.56 17.21
C HIS A 154 -12.33 -3.08 18.48
N ASP A 155 -11.67 -3.21 19.63
CA ASP A 155 -12.29 -2.98 20.93
C ASP A 155 -12.54 -1.48 21.20
N LEU A 156 -11.52 -0.65 20.97
CA LEU A 156 -11.62 0.78 21.21
C LEU A 156 -12.53 1.49 20.20
N ALA A 157 -12.79 0.88 19.03
CA ALA A 157 -13.83 1.38 18.13
C ALA A 157 -15.21 1.35 18.80
N LEU A 158 -15.56 0.26 19.50
CA LEU A 158 -16.86 0.15 20.18
C LEU A 158 -16.93 1.14 21.34
N ILE A 159 -15.86 1.22 22.13
CA ILE A 159 -15.75 2.13 23.26
C ILE A 159 -15.87 3.59 22.79
N ALA A 160 -15.25 3.96 21.67
CA ALA A 160 -15.39 5.30 21.08
C ALA A 160 -16.85 5.62 20.71
N HIS A 161 -17.58 4.68 20.10
CA HIS A 161 -18.99 4.85 19.77
C HIS A 161 -19.87 5.06 21.00
N VAL A 162 -19.71 4.20 22.01
CA VAL A 162 -20.47 4.27 23.26
C VAL A 162 -20.16 5.56 24.02
N ALA A 163 -18.88 5.89 24.17
CA ALA A 163 -18.43 7.10 24.87
C ALA A 163 -18.85 8.38 24.15
N SER A 164 -18.79 8.42 22.81
CA SER A 164 -19.23 9.56 21.98
C SER A 164 -20.68 9.93 22.27
N LEU A 165 -21.57 8.92 22.21
CA LEU A 165 -22.99 9.09 22.49
C LEU A 165 -23.25 9.50 23.95
N LYS A 166 -22.65 8.81 24.93
CA LYS A 166 -22.82 9.12 26.36
C LYS A 166 -22.30 10.53 26.72
N ALA A 167 -21.23 10.98 26.08
CA ALA A 167 -20.63 12.28 26.34
C ALA A 167 -21.24 13.43 25.53
N SER A 168 -22.00 13.15 24.45
CA SER A 168 -22.38 14.17 23.46
C SER A 168 -21.14 14.91 22.90
N LEU A 169 -20.08 14.17 22.61
CA LEU A 169 -18.84 14.72 22.07
C LEU A 169 -18.31 13.82 20.95
N PRO A 170 -17.74 14.38 19.88
CA PRO A 170 -17.22 13.58 18.79
C PRO A 170 -15.88 12.93 19.15
N PHE A 171 -15.64 11.75 18.58
CA PHE A 171 -14.42 10.96 18.77
C PHE A 171 -13.64 10.81 17.47
N LEU A 172 -12.33 10.94 17.58
CA LEU A 172 -11.34 10.50 16.61
C LEU A 172 -10.70 9.23 17.19
N HIS A 173 -11.11 8.07 16.67
CA HIS A 173 -10.50 6.78 16.97
C HIS A 173 -9.40 6.50 15.95
N PHE A 174 -8.14 6.46 16.39
CA PHE A 174 -7.01 6.26 15.49
C PHE A 174 -6.12 5.09 15.88
N PHE A 175 -5.46 4.57 14.85
CA PHE A 175 -4.52 3.45 14.90
C PHE A 175 -3.54 3.61 13.74
N ASP A 176 -2.42 2.89 13.76
CA ASP A 176 -1.35 3.15 12.81
C ASP A 176 -1.68 2.64 11.38
N GLY A 177 -1.67 3.55 10.40
CA GLY A 177 -1.84 3.24 8.98
C GLY A 177 -0.77 2.27 8.44
N MET A 178 -1.16 1.35 7.56
CA MET A 178 -0.39 0.15 7.17
C MET A 178 -0.01 -0.78 8.33
N ARG A 179 0.72 -0.30 9.35
CA ARG A 179 1.28 -1.10 10.44
C ARG A 179 0.24 -1.82 11.30
N THR A 180 -0.91 -1.21 11.55
CA THR A 180 -2.06 -1.83 12.23
C THR A 180 -3.22 -2.03 11.26
N SER A 181 -3.53 -1.03 10.42
CA SER A 181 -4.68 -1.10 9.50
C SER A 181 -4.63 -2.24 8.48
N HIS A 182 -3.43 -2.69 8.08
CA HIS A 182 -3.20 -3.75 7.08
C HIS A 182 -2.45 -4.95 7.67
N GLU A 183 -2.09 -4.91 8.95
CA GLU A 183 -1.60 -6.09 9.63
C GLU A 183 -2.77 -7.02 9.91
N ILE A 184 -2.65 -8.27 9.48
CA ILE A 184 -3.63 -9.32 9.72
C ILE A 184 -3.28 -10.00 11.03
N GLN A 185 -4.24 -10.11 11.95
CA GLN A 185 -4.10 -10.87 13.19
C GLN A 185 -5.32 -11.76 13.43
N LYS A 186 -5.09 -12.90 14.10
CA LYS A 186 -6.16 -13.63 14.78
C LYS A 186 -6.60 -12.85 16.02
N ILE A 187 -7.84 -12.35 16.02
CA ILE A 187 -8.42 -11.58 17.13
C ILE A 187 -9.64 -12.28 17.72
N SER A 188 -9.96 -11.91 18.96
CA SER A 188 -11.23 -12.19 19.63
C SER A 188 -12.28 -11.16 19.20
N VAL A 189 -13.25 -11.58 18.39
CA VAL A 189 -14.28 -10.70 17.87
C VAL A 189 -15.37 -10.49 18.93
N ILE A 190 -15.75 -9.24 19.16
CA ILE A 190 -16.89 -8.88 20.00
C ILE A 190 -18.16 -9.51 19.38
N PRO A 191 -18.91 -10.34 20.11
CA PRO A 191 -20.20 -10.84 19.65
C PRO A 191 -21.17 -9.70 19.37
N GLU A 192 -22.01 -9.82 18.35
CA GLU A 192 -23.01 -8.78 18.01
C GLU A 192 -23.94 -8.50 19.19
N ALA A 193 -24.38 -9.53 19.92
CA ALA A 193 -25.16 -9.36 21.15
C ALA A 193 -24.47 -8.50 22.23
N VAL A 194 -23.15 -8.58 22.35
CA VAL A 194 -22.40 -7.71 23.29
C VAL A 194 -22.38 -6.27 22.80
N MET A 195 -22.25 -6.05 21.49
CA MET A 195 -22.34 -4.70 20.91
C MET A 195 -23.74 -4.13 21.11
N ASP A 196 -24.79 -4.93 20.89
CA ASP A 196 -26.20 -4.54 21.08
C ASP A 196 -26.46 -4.15 22.55
N GLU A 197 -25.97 -4.93 23.51
CA GLU A 197 -26.11 -4.63 24.94
C GLU A 197 -25.40 -3.34 25.36
N MET A 198 -24.35 -2.92 24.65
CA MET A 198 -23.60 -1.70 24.95
C MET A 198 -24.19 -0.46 24.27
N VAL A 199 -25.22 -0.60 23.42
CA VAL A 199 -25.88 0.54 22.77
C VAL A 199 -26.51 1.45 23.83
N PRO A 200 -26.10 2.72 23.95
CA PRO A 200 -26.58 3.59 25.01
C PRO A 200 -27.92 4.25 24.61
N HIS A 201 -29.01 3.47 24.66
CA HIS A 201 -30.33 3.89 24.19
C HIS A 201 -30.82 5.22 24.78
N ASP A 202 -30.61 5.46 26.08
CA ASP A 202 -31.01 6.72 26.73
C ASP A 202 -30.21 7.92 26.19
N ALA A 203 -28.91 7.73 25.92
CA ALA A 203 -28.07 8.78 25.34
C ALA A 203 -28.48 9.08 23.89
N ILE A 204 -28.85 8.05 23.12
CA ILE A 204 -29.38 8.21 21.76
C ILE A 204 -30.70 8.97 21.77
N ALA A 205 -31.62 8.63 22.69
CA ALA A 205 -32.88 9.35 22.85
C ALA A 205 -32.65 10.83 23.21
N ALA A 206 -31.70 11.11 24.10
CA ALA A 206 -31.32 12.47 24.47
C ALA A 206 -30.67 13.24 23.32
N PHE A 207 -29.84 12.58 22.51
CA PHE A 207 -29.24 13.14 21.30
C PHE A 207 -30.33 13.54 20.28
N ARG A 208 -31.21 12.60 19.91
CA ARG A 208 -32.30 12.83 18.96
C ARG A 208 -33.25 13.94 19.41
N LYS A 209 -33.55 14.02 20.71
CA LYS A 209 -34.38 15.11 21.27
C LYS A 209 -33.75 16.50 21.09
N LYS A 210 -32.42 16.59 21.08
CA LYS A 210 -31.68 17.85 20.86
C LYS A 210 -31.52 18.17 19.37
N SER A 211 -31.75 17.22 18.47
CA SER A 211 -31.53 17.41 17.04
C SER A 211 -32.51 18.40 16.43
N THR A 212 -32.13 18.97 15.29
CA THR A 212 -32.97 19.93 14.57
C THR A 212 -34.12 19.20 13.89
N HIS A 213 -35.36 19.62 14.19
CA HIS A 213 -36.57 19.07 13.59
C HIS A 213 -37.62 20.19 13.43
N PRO A 214 -38.41 20.23 12.34
CA PRO A 214 -39.44 21.27 12.13
C PRO A 214 -40.50 21.34 13.24
N GLU A 215 -40.81 20.23 13.92
CA GLU A 215 -41.80 20.21 15.01
C GLU A 215 -41.25 20.77 16.34
N HIS A 216 -39.93 20.86 16.49
CA HIS A 216 -39.27 21.48 17.65
C HIS A 216 -38.01 22.23 17.18
N PRO A 217 -38.19 23.33 16.43
CA PRO A 217 -37.10 23.96 15.69
C PRO A 217 -36.08 24.59 16.64
N THR A 218 -34.81 24.46 16.29
CA THR A 218 -33.68 25.10 16.97
C THR A 218 -32.81 25.82 15.95
N TYR A 219 -32.22 26.95 16.35
CA TYR A 219 -31.26 27.69 15.53
C TYR A 219 -29.85 27.48 16.07
N ARG A 220 -28.85 27.29 15.18
CA ARG A 220 -27.48 26.93 15.51
C ARG A 220 -26.48 27.64 14.61
N GLY A 221 -25.22 27.72 15.05
CA GLY A 221 -24.15 28.32 14.25
C GLY A 221 -24.30 29.83 14.04
N THR A 222 -24.80 30.54 15.05
CA THR A 222 -25.01 31.99 14.98
C THR A 222 -23.68 32.74 14.88
N LEU A 223 -23.72 33.96 14.34
CA LEU A 223 -22.63 34.93 14.50
C LEU A 223 -22.75 35.57 15.89
N GLN A 224 -21.70 35.53 16.70
CA GLN A 224 -21.70 36.06 18.06
C GLN A 224 -20.67 37.17 18.20
N GLY A 225 -21.01 38.21 18.96
CA GLY A 225 -20.09 39.30 19.29
C GLY A 225 -19.13 38.92 20.44
N PRO A 226 -18.13 39.78 20.71
CA PRO A 226 -17.20 39.59 21.83
C PRO A 226 -17.85 39.59 23.22
N ASP A 227 -19.08 40.11 23.32
CA ASP A 227 -19.87 40.21 24.54
C ASP A 227 -20.37 38.85 25.07
N THR A 228 -20.56 37.85 24.20
CA THR A 228 -21.06 36.51 24.59
C THR A 228 -20.23 35.33 24.09
N TYR A 229 -19.37 35.51 23.08
CA TYR A 229 -18.68 34.38 22.44
C TYR A 229 -17.81 33.58 23.42
N MET A 230 -17.00 34.25 24.24
CA MET A 230 -16.13 33.58 25.21
C MET A 230 -16.92 32.73 26.21
N GLN A 231 -18.03 33.26 26.74
CA GLN A 231 -18.90 32.55 27.65
C GLN A 231 -19.56 31.34 26.99
N GLY A 232 -19.92 31.46 25.70
CA GLY A 232 -20.45 30.34 24.91
C GLY A 232 -19.43 29.22 24.71
N VAL A 233 -18.17 29.55 24.43
CA VAL A 233 -17.07 28.58 24.29
C VAL A 233 -16.81 27.87 25.63
N GLU A 234 -16.66 28.62 26.73
CA GLU A 234 -16.38 28.08 28.07
C GLU A 234 -17.54 27.22 28.61
N ARG A 235 -18.78 27.40 28.12
CA ARG A 235 -19.91 26.55 28.50
C ARG A 235 -19.69 25.09 28.12
N GLY A 236 -18.98 24.82 27.01
CA GLY A 236 -18.69 23.46 26.55
C GLY A 236 -17.73 22.68 27.45
N GLU A 237 -16.94 23.38 28.29
CA GLU A 237 -15.89 22.77 29.12
C GLU A 237 -16.43 21.74 30.12
N GLU A 238 -17.69 21.88 30.57
CA GLU A 238 -18.31 20.90 31.47
C GLU A 238 -18.40 19.49 30.87
N TYR A 239 -18.47 19.38 29.55
CA TYR A 239 -18.53 18.12 28.82
C TYR A 239 -17.13 17.47 28.78
N TYR A 240 -16.10 18.26 28.47
CA TYR A 240 -14.71 17.80 28.42
C TYR A 240 -14.19 17.35 29.78
N ARG A 241 -14.54 18.04 30.88
CA ARG A 241 -14.13 17.63 32.24
C ARG A 241 -14.71 16.29 32.68
N LYS A 242 -15.90 15.92 32.18
CA LYS A 242 -16.55 14.63 32.49
C LYS A 242 -16.08 13.51 31.58
N LEU A 243 -15.52 13.86 30.41
CA LEU A 243 -15.20 12.91 29.36
C LEU A 243 -14.23 11.80 29.78
N PRO A 244 -13.11 12.04 30.52
CA PRO A 244 -12.23 10.97 30.99
C PRO A 244 -12.98 9.89 31.80
N GLY A 245 -13.84 10.32 32.73
CA GLY A 245 -14.65 9.40 33.54
C GLY A 245 -15.67 8.61 32.71
N ILE A 246 -16.27 9.23 31.70
CA ILE A 246 -17.20 8.56 30.77
C ILE A 246 -16.46 7.50 29.94
N VAL A 247 -15.25 7.82 29.45
CA VAL A 247 -14.42 6.88 28.70
C VAL A 247 -13.99 5.72 29.58
N GLN A 248 -13.52 5.97 30.80
CA GLN A 248 -13.15 4.91 31.73
C GLN A 248 -14.35 4.01 32.06
N ALA A 249 -15.53 4.58 32.33
CA ALA A 249 -16.74 3.80 32.57
C ALA A 249 -17.14 2.93 31.36
N ALA A 250 -16.95 3.41 30.13
CA ALA A 250 -17.18 2.62 28.93
C ALA A 250 -16.14 1.50 28.75
N MET A 251 -14.88 1.73 29.15
CA MET A 251 -13.84 0.69 29.20
C MET A 251 -14.16 -0.37 30.26
N ASP A 252 -14.67 0.04 31.43
CA ASP A 252 -15.03 -0.86 32.52
C ASP A 252 -16.24 -1.74 32.13
N GLU A 253 -17.29 -1.14 31.55
CA GLU A 253 -18.44 -1.86 31.00
C GLU A 253 -18.01 -2.87 29.92
N PHE A 254 -17.09 -2.47 29.04
CA PHE A 254 -16.52 -3.36 28.04
C PHE A 254 -15.79 -4.56 28.68
N ALA A 255 -15.02 -4.30 29.74
CA ALA A 255 -14.28 -5.33 30.44
C ALA A 255 -15.21 -6.31 31.17
N GLU A 256 -16.31 -5.84 31.75
CA GLU A 256 -17.33 -6.70 32.37
C GLU A 256 -17.93 -7.70 31.37
N LYS A 257 -18.15 -7.26 30.13
CA LYS A 257 -18.76 -8.09 29.08
C LYS A 257 -17.78 -9.00 28.35
N THR A 258 -16.52 -8.58 28.21
CA THR A 258 -15.54 -9.26 27.35
C THR A 258 -14.33 -9.85 28.08
N GLY A 259 -14.10 -9.44 29.32
CA GLY A 259 -12.91 -9.78 30.12
C GLY A 259 -11.62 -9.05 29.71
N ARG A 260 -11.67 -8.14 28.74
CA ARG A 260 -10.51 -7.36 28.28
C ARG A 260 -10.54 -5.97 28.91
N HIS A 261 -9.51 -5.65 29.67
CA HIS A 261 -9.43 -4.43 30.47
C HIS A 261 -8.60 -3.36 29.76
N TYR A 262 -9.12 -2.13 29.77
CA TYR A 262 -8.43 -0.95 29.26
C TYR A 262 -8.55 0.18 30.27
N HIS A 263 -7.54 1.04 30.31
CA HIS A 263 -7.59 2.29 31.07
C HIS A 263 -7.19 3.45 30.16
N LEU A 264 -7.46 4.68 30.60
CA LEU A 264 -7.00 5.89 29.89
C LEU A 264 -5.48 5.83 29.61
N PHE A 265 -4.73 5.30 30.58
CA PHE A 265 -3.31 5.02 30.55
C PHE A 265 -3.02 3.67 31.23
N ASP A 266 -2.70 2.61 30.50
CA ASP A 266 -2.16 1.39 31.12
C ASP A 266 -0.63 1.40 31.19
N TYR A 267 -0.15 1.03 32.36
CA TYR A 267 1.24 0.72 32.65
C TYR A 267 1.53 -0.77 32.46
N VAL A 268 2.68 -1.09 31.86
CA VAL A 268 3.23 -2.45 31.77
C VAL A 268 4.71 -2.42 32.17
N GLY A 269 5.16 -3.42 32.91
CA GLY A 269 6.57 -3.59 33.29
C GLY A 269 6.78 -3.74 34.79
N HIS A 270 8.02 -3.51 35.23
CA HIS A 270 8.41 -3.81 36.61
C HIS A 270 7.70 -2.86 37.60
N PRO A 271 7.08 -3.34 38.70
CA PRO A 271 6.33 -2.48 39.64
C PRO A 271 7.18 -1.43 40.38
N LYS A 272 8.51 -1.61 40.35
CA LYS A 272 9.51 -0.66 40.86
C LYS A 272 10.40 -0.10 39.74
N ALA A 273 9.86 0.11 38.55
CA ALA A 273 10.62 0.67 37.44
C ALA A 273 11.20 2.05 37.80
N ASP A 274 12.45 2.28 37.39
CA ASP A 274 13.11 3.59 37.54
C ASP A 274 13.14 4.39 36.23
N LYS A 275 12.99 3.70 35.09
CA LYS A 275 12.91 4.26 33.74
C LYS A 275 11.62 3.82 33.05
N VAL A 276 10.92 4.76 32.44
CA VAL A 276 9.66 4.49 31.71
C VAL A 276 9.69 5.10 30.32
N VAL A 277 9.16 4.37 29.34
CA VAL A 277 8.81 4.90 28.01
C VAL A 277 7.32 5.22 27.96
N VAL A 278 6.95 6.37 27.41
CA VAL A 278 5.55 6.76 27.13
C VAL A 278 5.37 6.88 25.62
N VAL A 279 4.36 6.21 25.06
CA VAL A 279 4.19 6.15 23.60
C VAL A 279 2.73 5.95 23.18
N LEU A 280 2.44 6.35 21.95
CA LEU A 280 1.18 6.16 21.23
C LEU A 280 1.36 5.18 20.05
N GLY A 281 0.25 4.61 19.57
CA GLY A 281 0.22 3.73 18.41
C GLY A 281 0.96 2.40 18.58
N SER A 282 1.30 1.76 17.46
CA SER A 282 1.76 0.36 17.44
C SER A 282 3.15 0.14 18.00
N ALA A 283 3.94 1.20 18.17
CA ALA A 283 5.24 1.11 18.83
C ALA A 283 5.12 0.66 20.29
N ALA A 284 3.96 0.82 20.92
CA ALA A 284 3.71 0.29 22.25
C ALA A 284 3.86 -1.23 22.31
N CYS A 285 3.55 -1.96 21.22
CA CYS A 285 3.69 -3.42 21.17
C CYS A 285 5.17 -3.83 21.14
N ALA A 286 5.99 -3.17 20.31
CA ALA A 286 7.44 -3.37 20.29
C ALA A 286 8.11 -2.93 21.61
N ALA A 287 7.60 -1.88 22.23
CA ALA A 287 8.09 -1.41 23.52
C ALA A 287 7.76 -2.37 24.67
N GLU A 288 6.59 -3.01 24.64
CA GLU A 288 6.21 -4.02 25.63
C GLU A 288 7.13 -5.24 25.54
N GLU A 289 7.37 -5.77 24.34
CA GLU A 289 8.31 -6.89 24.14
C GLU A 289 9.74 -6.52 24.56
N ALA A 290 10.19 -5.28 24.32
CA ALA A 290 11.48 -4.80 24.82
C ALA A 290 11.53 -4.70 26.36
N VAL A 291 10.46 -4.20 26.99
CA VAL A 291 10.33 -4.12 28.45
C VAL A 291 10.38 -5.50 29.07
N ASP A 292 9.65 -6.48 28.51
CA ASP A 292 9.66 -7.87 28.97
C ASP A 292 11.06 -8.47 28.88
N ALA A 293 11.74 -8.28 27.74
CA ALA A 293 13.08 -8.79 27.50
C ALA A 293 14.14 -8.15 28.44
N LEU A 294 14.04 -6.87 28.73
CA LEU A 294 14.97 -6.17 29.65
C LEU A 294 14.70 -6.53 31.11
N ASN A 295 13.43 -6.62 31.51
CA ASN A 295 13.05 -7.02 32.87
C ASN A 295 13.41 -8.47 33.16
N ALA A 296 13.27 -9.39 32.20
CA ALA A 296 13.76 -10.76 32.32
C ALA A 296 15.28 -10.84 32.53
N ARG A 297 16.03 -9.81 32.10
CA ARG A 297 17.48 -9.64 32.34
C ARG A 297 17.79 -8.82 33.61
N GLY A 298 16.81 -8.60 34.49
CA GLY A 298 16.99 -7.95 35.79
C GLY A 298 16.96 -6.42 35.76
N GLN A 299 16.69 -5.79 34.61
CA GLN A 299 16.43 -4.36 34.58
C GLN A 299 15.07 -4.03 35.22
N LYS A 300 14.87 -2.75 35.56
CA LYS A 300 13.62 -2.24 36.15
C LYS A 300 13.04 -1.16 35.25
N VAL A 301 12.48 -1.59 34.13
CA VAL A 301 11.91 -0.71 33.11
C VAL A 301 10.41 -0.91 32.98
N GLY A 302 9.73 0.12 32.48
CA GLY A 302 8.30 0.11 32.25
C GLY A 302 7.88 0.91 31.02
N LEU A 303 6.61 0.74 30.67
CA LEU A 303 5.95 1.34 29.53
C LEU A 303 4.60 1.90 30.00
N VAL A 304 4.26 3.11 29.57
CA VAL A 304 2.89 3.61 29.59
C VAL A 304 2.40 3.70 28.15
N LYS A 305 1.33 2.97 27.82
CA LYS A 305 0.64 3.16 26.55
C LYS A 305 -0.50 4.15 26.76
N VAL A 306 -0.57 5.17 25.92
CA VAL A 306 -1.63 6.18 26.00
C VAL A 306 -2.82 5.72 25.16
N ARG A 307 -4.01 5.63 25.77
CA ARG A 307 -5.25 5.27 25.07
C ARG A 307 -6.02 6.54 24.78
N LEU A 308 -6.45 7.25 25.83
CA LEU A 308 -7.09 8.55 25.69
C LEU A 308 -6.04 9.64 25.65
N PHE A 309 -5.72 10.16 24.45
CA PHE A 309 -4.81 11.29 24.29
C PHE A 309 -5.50 12.64 24.46
N ARG A 310 -6.78 12.73 24.07
CA ARG A 310 -7.61 13.92 24.28
C ARG A 310 -9.00 13.58 24.81
N PRO A 311 -9.47 14.27 25.86
CA PRO A 311 -8.71 15.17 26.75
C PRO A 311 -7.60 14.40 27.49
N PHE A 312 -6.48 15.07 27.77
CA PHE A 312 -5.37 14.44 28.49
C PHE A 312 -5.62 14.58 29.99
N ASP A 313 -5.91 13.46 30.66
CA ASP A 313 -6.15 13.43 32.10
C ASP A 313 -4.81 13.28 32.85
N ALA A 314 -4.26 14.40 33.33
CA ALA A 314 -2.96 14.44 33.99
C ALA A 314 -2.95 13.61 35.29
N ASP A 315 -4.05 13.57 36.04
CA ASP A 315 -4.14 12.83 37.29
C ASP A 315 -4.15 11.32 37.03
N ALA A 316 -4.93 10.86 36.05
CA ALA A 316 -4.94 9.47 35.62
C ALA A 316 -3.58 9.04 35.05
N PHE A 317 -2.90 9.91 34.29
CA PHE A 317 -1.54 9.64 33.81
C PHE A 317 -0.56 9.47 34.97
N MET A 318 -0.55 10.40 35.94
CA MET A 318 0.33 10.32 37.10
C MET A 318 0.04 9.10 37.97
N ALA A 319 -1.24 8.70 38.09
CA ALA A 319 -1.66 7.50 38.81
C ALA A 319 -1.18 6.20 38.15
N SER A 320 -1.02 6.19 36.82
CA SER A 320 -0.49 5.04 36.09
C SER A 320 1.01 4.78 36.35
N LEU A 321 1.76 5.80 36.78
CA LEU A 321 3.21 5.70 36.94
C LEU A 321 3.61 5.07 38.28
N PRO A 322 4.58 4.13 38.31
CA PRO A 322 5.18 3.69 39.56
C PRO A 322 5.84 4.85 40.32
N LYS A 323 5.70 4.84 41.65
CA LYS A 323 6.30 5.88 42.52
C LYS A 323 7.83 5.97 42.37
N SER A 324 8.49 4.87 41.99
CA SER A 324 9.94 4.74 41.83
C SER A 324 10.51 5.39 40.56
N VAL A 325 9.68 5.84 39.63
CA VAL A 325 10.13 6.40 38.34
C VAL A 325 10.98 7.65 38.58
N LYS A 326 12.17 7.67 37.97
CA LYS A 326 13.16 8.76 38.01
C LYS A 326 13.41 9.38 36.64
N SER A 327 13.21 8.62 35.57
CA SER A 327 13.42 9.09 34.20
C SER A 327 12.32 8.60 33.27
N ILE A 328 11.88 9.47 32.36
CA ILE A 328 10.86 9.19 31.35
C ILE A 328 11.40 9.58 29.97
N ALA A 329 11.26 8.69 28.99
CA ALA A 329 11.38 9.02 27.58
C ALA A 329 9.99 9.03 26.94
N VAL A 330 9.64 10.13 26.28
CA VAL A 330 8.39 10.24 25.52
C VAL A 330 8.71 10.11 24.05
N LEU A 331 8.02 9.19 23.37
CA LEU A 331 8.25 8.89 21.97
C LEU A 331 7.09 9.41 21.13
N ASP A 332 7.38 10.39 20.28
CA ASP A 332 6.43 11.01 19.37
C ASP A 332 6.63 10.47 17.95
N ARG A 333 5.56 9.91 17.36
CA ARG A 333 5.55 9.49 15.95
C ARG A 333 5.14 10.65 15.04
N VAL A 334 5.67 11.83 15.29
CA VAL A 334 5.33 13.07 14.58
C VAL A 334 6.53 14.02 14.58
N LYS A 335 6.60 14.91 13.58
CA LYS A 335 7.57 16.01 13.55
C LYS A 335 6.85 17.32 13.26
N GLU A 336 6.64 18.12 14.30
CA GLU A 336 6.28 19.53 14.17
C GLU A 336 7.57 20.36 14.01
N ALA A 337 7.86 20.80 12.78
CA ALA A 337 9.07 21.56 12.47
C ALA A 337 9.02 22.95 13.16
N GLY A 338 10.10 23.31 13.87
CA GLY A 338 10.18 24.56 14.61
C GLY A 338 9.44 24.57 15.96
N ALA A 339 8.67 23.53 16.28
CA ALA A 339 8.03 23.42 17.59
C ALA A 339 9.05 23.18 18.70
N PHE A 340 8.85 23.83 19.85
CA PHE A 340 9.70 23.64 21.03
C PHE A 340 9.59 22.21 21.60
N ALA A 341 8.39 21.63 21.54
CA ALA A 341 8.06 20.31 22.04
C ALA A 341 7.22 19.56 21.01
N GLN A 342 7.40 18.25 20.92
CA GLN A 342 6.45 17.40 20.19
C GLN A 342 5.19 17.18 21.05
N PRO A 343 4.03 16.84 20.44
CA PRO A 343 2.73 16.90 21.10
C PRO A 343 2.60 16.04 22.35
N LEU A 344 2.99 14.75 22.31
CA LEU A 344 2.88 13.87 23.47
C LEU A 344 3.90 14.26 24.55
N PHE A 345 5.13 14.59 24.15
CA PHE A 345 6.13 15.11 25.09
C PHE A 345 5.64 16.37 25.82
N GLY A 346 4.94 17.27 25.14
CA GLY A 346 4.36 18.47 25.72
C GLY A 346 3.38 18.16 26.86
N GLU A 347 2.42 17.26 26.62
CA GLU A 347 1.43 16.83 27.62
C GLU A 347 2.08 16.16 28.83
N VAL A 348 2.97 15.20 28.58
CA VAL A 348 3.65 14.46 29.66
C VAL A 348 4.53 15.40 30.49
N SER A 349 5.24 16.32 29.84
CA SER A 349 6.09 17.29 30.54
C SER A 349 5.27 18.24 31.40
N ALA A 350 4.13 18.73 30.89
CA ALA A 350 3.21 19.56 31.65
C ALA A 350 2.63 18.80 32.85
N ALA A 351 2.18 17.55 32.68
CA ALA A 351 1.66 16.72 33.76
C ALA A 351 2.71 16.47 34.87
N ILE A 352 3.94 16.14 34.48
CA ILE A 352 5.06 15.94 35.43
C ILE A 352 5.39 17.23 36.18
N GLN A 353 5.39 18.37 35.49
CA GLN A 353 5.64 19.67 36.09
C GLN A 353 4.55 20.07 37.08
N LEU A 354 3.27 19.93 36.69
CA LEU A 354 2.12 20.25 37.55
C LEU A 354 2.05 19.35 38.78
N ALA A 355 2.47 18.09 38.66
CA ALA A 355 2.59 17.17 39.80
C ALA A 355 3.85 17.39 40.64
N GLU A 356 4.69 18.37 40.32
CA GLU A 356 5.97 18.67 40.97
C GLU A 356 6.90 17.45 41.12
N LYS A 357 6.77 16.46 40.23
CA LYS A 357 7.54 15.21 40.31
C LYS A 357 8.95 15.47 39.80
N LYS A 358 9.96 15.27 40.67
CA LYS A 358 11.37 15.25 40.27
C LYS A 358 11.65 14.05 39.37
N CYS A 359 11.60 14.26 38.06
CA CYS A 359 11.79 13.26 37.03
C CYS A 359 12.57 13.85 35.85
N THR A 360 13.55 13.12 35.33
CA THR A 360 14.22 13.50 34.08
C THR A 360 13.33 13.11 32.91
N THR A 361 12.75 14.07 32.22
CA THR A 361 11.86 13.82 31.08
C THR A 361 12.53 14.26 29.78
N VAL A 362 12.72 13.34 28.84
CA VAL A 362 13.25 13.61 27.49
C VAL A 362 12.27 13.15 26.42
N GLY A 363 12.34 13.76 25.24
CA GLY A 363 11.46 13.49 24.12
C GLY A 363 12.28 13.06 22.90
N GLY A 364 11.75 12.11 22.14
CA GLY A 364 12.38 11.61 20.92
C GLY A 364 11.37 11.32 19.83
N ARG A 365 11.84 11.34 18.57
CA ARG A 365 11.03 11.00 17.40
C ARG A 365 11.40 9.65 16.83
N PHE A 366 10.40 8.95 16.33
CA PHE A 366 10.57 7.64 15.71
C PHE A 366 9.55 7.41 14.60
N GLY A 367 9.76 6.38 13.79
CA GLY A 367 8.69 5.76 13.01
C GLY A 367 8.02 6.61 11.93
N LEU A 368 8.56 7.79 11.59
CA LEU A 368 7.97 8.71 10.62
C LEU A 368 7.82 8.08 9.24
N GLY A 369 6.70 8.33 8.56
CA GLY A 369 6.43 7.81 7.22
C GLY A 369 6.60 6.30 7.08
N GLY A 370 6.26 5.53 8.13
CA GLY A 370 6.34 4.07 8.12
C GLY A 370 7.71 3.47 8.44
N ARG A 371 8.67 4.26 8.95
CA ARG A 371 9.96 3.70 9.37
C ARG A 371 9.76 2.61 10.42
N ASP A 372 10.32 1.43 10.16
CA ASP A 372 10.24 0.28 11.09
C ASP A 372 10.84 0.65 12.47
N THR A 373 10.21 0.16 13.54
CA THR A 373 10.62 0.42 14.92
C THR A 373 10.60 -0.90 15.69
N SER A 374 11.77 -1.49 15.86
CA SER A 374 11.95 -2.80 16.49
C SER A 374 12.18 -2.69 18.01
N PRO A 375 12.08 -3.79 18.77
CA PRO A 375 12.42 -3.79 20.20
C PRO A 375 13.83 -3.28 20.48
N ALA A 376 14.82 -3.57 19.62
CA ALA A 376 16.19 -3.04 19.74
C ALA A 376 16.26 -1.51 19.67
N ASP A 377 15.33 -0.88 18.95
CA ASP A 377 15.27 0.58 18.85
C ASP A 377 14.71 1.17 20.15
N ILE A 378 13.75 0.50 20.79
CA ILE A 378 13.23 0.87 22.12
C ILE A 378 14.27 0.61 23.22
N MET A 379 15.03 -0.48 23.15
CA MET A 379 16.11 -0.75 24.09
C MET A 379 17.21 0.32 24.03
N ALA A 380 17.49 0.87 22.84
CA ALA A 380 18.39 2.01 22.69
C ALA A 380 17.90 3.26 23.45
N VAL A 381 16.58 3.49 23.51
CA VAL A 381 15.97 4.56 24.31
C VAL A 381 16.16 4.31 25.81
N PHE A 382 15.94 3.09 26.29
CA PHE A 382 16.20 2.77 27.70
C PHE A 382 17.68 2.95 28.07
N LYS A 383 18.60 2.51 27.21
CA LYS A 383 20.05 2.73 27.37
C LYS A 383 20.38 4.22 27.38
N HIS A 384 19.71 5.02 26.56
CA HIS A 384 19.90 6.47 26.56
C HIS A 384 19.50 7.11 27.90
N LEU A 385 18.41 6.65 28.54
CA LEU A 385 17.97 7.11 29.86
C LEU A 385 18.92 6.75 31.01
N GLU A 386 19.91 5.88 30.80
CA GLU A 386 20.95 5.57 31.80
C GLU A 386 22.02 6.65 31.89
N GLN A 387 22.12 7.53 30.89
CA GLN A 387 23.07 8.62 30.89
C GLN A 387 22.75 9.62 32.01
N LYS A 388 23.77 10.26 32.57
CA LYS A 388 23.58 11.29 33.63
C LYS A 388 22.76 12.49 33.14
N LYS A 389 22.87 12.80 31.85
CA LYS A 389 22.16 13.90 31.16
C LYS A 389 21.73 13.39 29.77
N PRO A 390 20.63 12.63 29.67
CA PRO A 390 20.13 12.19 28.38
C PRO A 390 19.77 13.43 27.53
N ALA A 391 20.05 13.36 26.25
CA ALA A 391 19.74 14.42 25.30
C ALA A 391 18.23 14.45 25.06
N HIS A 392 17.66 15.66 25.06
CA HIS A 392 16.31 15.88 24.55
C HIS A 392 16.34 15.95 23.02
N ASN A 393 15.19 15.77 22.38
CA ASN A 393 14.98 15.96 20.94
C ASN A 393 15.68 14.92 20.04
N PHE A 394 15.96 13.73 20.56
CA PHE A 394 16.65 12.67 19.83
C PHE A 394 15.79 12.03 18.72
N THR A 395 16.41 11.27 17.83
CA THR A 395 15.75 10.45 16.81
C THR A 395 16.12 8.98 16.96
N VAL A 396 15.24 8.09 16.53
CA VAL A 396 15.45 6.64 16.61
C VAL A 396 15.28 6.02 15.23
N GLY A 397 16.19 5.12 14.87
CA GLY A 397 16.09 4.31 13.67
C GLY A 397 16.59 4.98 12.38
N ILE A 398 17.29 6.12 12.45
CA ILE A 398 17.93 6.79 11.31
C ILE A 398 19.41 7.07 11.59
N ASN A 399 20.18 7.44 10.56
CA ASN A 399 21.53 7.99 10.72
C ASN A 399 21.48 9.51 10.44
N ASP A 400 21.45 10.32 11.49
CA ASP A 400 21.41 11.78 11.41
C ASP A 400 22.82 12.33 11.61
N ASP A 401 23.58 12.37 10.53
CA ASP A 401 24.95 12.85 10.47
C ASP A 401 25.06 14.38 10.30
N ILE A 402 23.93 15.10 10.25
CA ILE A 402 23.90 16.57 10.20
C ILE A 402 23.69 17.15 11.59
N CYS A 403 22.60 16.74 12.26
CA CYS A 403 22.22 17.30 13.55
C CYS A 403 22.62 16.39 14.73
N HIS A 404 23.13 15.19 14.44
CA HIS A 404 23.59 14.22 15.43
C HIS A 404 22.54 13.90 16.50
N THR A 405 21.26 13.86 16.10
CA THR A 405 20.15 13.57 17.01
C THR A 405 19.89 12.07 17.20
N ASN A 406 20.42 11.21 16.32
CA ASN A 406 20.07 9.80 16.34
C ASN A 406 20.72 9.04 17.49
N LEU A 407 19.96 8.13 18.09
CA LEU A 407 20.50 7.16 19.04
C LEU A 407 21.20 6.02 18.29
N ALA A 408 22.33 5.57 18.83
CA ALA A 408 22.96 4.34 18.39
C ALA A 408 22.02 3.15 18.67
N ARG A 409 21.92 2.21 17.71
CA ARG A 409 21.13 0.98 17.88
C ARG A 409 21.64 0.20 19.10
N TYR A 410 20.73 -0.51 19.77
CA TYR A 410 21.12 -1.38 20.88
C TYR A 410 22.12 -2.44 20.37
N PRO A 411 23.24 -2.68 21.10
CA PRO A 411 24.38 -3.43 20.56
C PRO A 411 24.10 -4.93 20.38
N GLU A 412 23.17 -5.48 21.16
CA GLU A 412 22.80 -6.89 21.10
C GLU A 412 21.51 -7.06 20.29
N GLU A 413 21.49 -8.04 19.40
CA GLU A 413 20.27 -8.44 18.69
C GLU A 413 19.53 -9.49 19.54
N ILE A 414 18.44 -9.05 20.17
CA ILE A 414 17.60 -9.89 21.02
C ILE A 414 16.32 -10.21 20.23
N ASP A 415 16.02 -11.48 20.01
CA ASP A 415 14.72 -11.91 19.50
C ASP A 415 13.70 -11.81 20.64
N CYS A 416 12.79 -10.83 20.55
CA CYS A 416 11.82 -10.54 21.60
C CYS A 416 10.44 -11.16 21.33
N VAL A 417 10.29 -11.92 20.23
CA VAL A 417 9.02 -12.59 19.97
C VAL A 417 8.74 -13.65 21.05
N PRO A 418 7.46 -13.95 21.34
CA PRO A 418 7.11 -14.97 22.32
C PRO A 418 7.73 -16.34 21.97
N GLU A 419 8.22 -17.04 22.98
CA GLU A 419 8.77 -18.40 22.82
C GLU A 419 7.77 -19.34 22.12
N GLY A 420 8.27 -20.14 21.18
CA GLY A 420 7.47 -21.03 20.33
C GLY A 420 6.88 -20.37 19.08
N THR A 421 7.19 -19.09 18.82
CA THR A 421 6.76 -18.39 17.60
C THR A 421 7.67 -18.70 16.42
N VAL A 422 7.10 -19.24 15.35
CA VAL A 422 7.75 -19.44 14.05
C VAL A 422 7.63 -18.16 13.23
N GLN A 423 8.75 -17.66 12.70
CA GLN A 423 8.84 -16.44 11.89
C GLN A 423 9.21 -16.78 10.44
N CYS A 424 8.36 -16.42 9.49
CA CYS A 424 8.49 -16.78 8.08
C CYS A 424 8.54 -15.54 7.17
N MET A 425 9.48 -15.52 6.22
CA MET A 425 9.61 -14.47 5.22
C MET A 425 9.48 -15.01 3.80
N PHE A 426 8.73 -14.31 2.95
CA PHE A 426 8.50 -14.72 1.56
C PHE A 426 8.79 -13.56 0.62
N TRP A 427 9.67 -13.79 -0.34
CA TRP A 427 10.05 -12.84 -1.36
C TRP A 427 9.41 -13.23 -2.68
N GLY A 428 8.42 -12.45 -3.10
CA GLY A 428 7.63 -12.67 -4.31
C GLY A 428 7.72 -11.54 -5.32
N LEU A 429 7.16 -11.79 -6.50
CA LEU A 429 6.96 -10.83 -7.57
C LEU A 429 5.52 -10.34 -7.58
N GLY A 430 5.31 -9.04 -7.77
CA GLY A 430 3.97 -8.48 -7.90
C GLY A 430 3.16 -9.21 -8.98
N SER A 431 2.03 -9.79 -8.55
CA SER A 431 1.10 -10.62 -9.34
C SER A 431 1.46 -12.11 -9.51
N ASP A 432 2.47 -12.64 -8.83
CA ASP A 432 2.81 -14.08 -8.84
C ASP A 432 1.89 -14.97 -7.96
N GLY A 433 1.08 -14.34 -7.09
CA GLY A 433 0.16 -15.01 -6.17
C GLY A 433 0.71 -15.25 -4.75
N THR A 434 1.96 -14.89 -4.46
CA THR A 434 2.63 -15.10 -3.16
C THR A 434 1.89 -14.44 -2.01
N VAL A 435 1.51 -13.17 -2.15
CA VAL A 435 0.76 -12.44 -1.11
C VAL A 435 -0.60 -13.08 -0.86
N GLY A 436 -1.30 -13.51 -1.93
CA GLY A 436 -2.60 -14.17 -1.82
C GLY A 436 -2.51 -15.51 -1.08
N ALA A 437 -1.53 -16.34 -1.45
CA ALA A 437 -1.26 -17.62 -0.78
C ALA A 437 -0.94 -17.41 0.72
N ASN A 438 -0.12 -16.41 1.03
CA ASN A 438 0.23 -16.07 2.41
C ASN A 438 -0.98 -15.58 3.23
N LYS A 439 -1.82 -14.69 2.68
CA LYS A 439 -3.07 -14.28 3.33
C LYS A 439 -4.00 -15.47 3.59
N SER A 440 -4.08 -16.40 2.63
CA SER A 440 -4.81 -17.66 2.81
C SER A 440 -4.21 -18.44 3.96
N ALA A 441 -2.90 -18.73 3.95
CA ALA A 441 -2.23 -19.51 4.99
C ALA A 441 -2.44 -18.93 6.39
N ILE A 442 -2.36 -17.60 6.55
CA ILE A 442 -2.64 -16.90 7.81
C ILE A 442 -4.07 -17.17 8.28
N LYS A 443 -5.05 -17.06 7.39
CA LYS A 443 -6.46 -17.33 7.70
C LYS A 443 -6.69 -18.79 8.06
N THR A 444 -6.18 -19.71 7.24
CA THR A 444 -6.32 -21.16 7.41
C THR A 444 -5.74 -21.59 8.76
N LEU A 445 -4.52 -21.17 9.07
CA LEU A 445 -3.86 -21.52 10.33
C LEU A 445 -4.52 -20.82 11.52
N GLY A 446 -4.87 -19.54 11.40
CA GLY A 446 -5.50 -18.79 12.49
C GLY A 446 -6.90 -19.29 12.86
N GLU A 447 -7.70 -19.71 11.88
CA GLU A 447 -9.10 -20.11 12.09
C GLU A 447 -9.30 -21.61 12.37
N ASN A 448 -8.34 -22.47 12.01
CA ASN A 448 -8.46 -23.93 12.17
C ASN A 448 -7.50 -24.50 13.22
N THR A 449 -6.72 -23.67 13.91
CA THR A 449 -5.78 -24.10 14.97
C THR A 449 -5.88 -23.19 16.19
N ASP A 450 -5.26 -23.60 17.30
CA ASP A 450 -5.14 -22.76 18.51
C ASP A 450 -4.02 -21.72 18.40
N LEU A 451 -3.23 -21.73 17.33
CA LEU A 451 -2.14 -20.77 17.14
C LEU A 451 -2.70 -19.35 16.94
N TYR A 452 -1.96 -18.37 17.45
CA TYR A 452 -2.06 -16.99 16.99
C TYR A 452 -1.34 -16.88 15.65
N ALA A 453 -1.93 -16.11 14.74
CA ALA A 453 -1.38 -15.86 13.42
C ALA A 453 -1.27 -14.34 13.20
N GLN A 454 -0.14 -13.91 12.66
CA GLN A 454 0.13 -12.53 12.29
C GLN A 454 0.66 -12.47 10.85
N GLY A 455 0.22 -11.47 10.08
CA GLY A 455 0.66 -11.23 8.72
C GLY A 455 0.88 -9.74 8.43
N TYR A 456 2.03 -9.40 7.88
CA TYR A 456 2.33 -8.07 7.37
C TYR A 456 2.99 -8.15 5.99
N PHE A 457 2.63 -7.24 5.09
CA PHE A 457 3.06 -7.29 3.69
C PHE A 457 3.69 -5.96 3.29
N SER A 458 4.95 -6.02 2.86
CA SER A 458 5.64 -4.90 2.23
C SER A 458 5.46 -4.99 0.72
N TYR A 459 5.03 -3.89 0.12
CA TYR A 459 4.81 -3.77 -1.32
C TYR A 459 5.74 -2.71 -1.90
N ASP A 460 6.22 -2.96 -3.10
CA ASP A 460 6.90 -1.97 -3.93
C ASP A 460 5.90 -0.89 -4.42
N ALA A 461 6.42 0.31 -4.70
CA ALA A 461 5.68 1.36 -5.41
C ALA A 461 5.39 0.95 -6.87
N LYS A 462 6.15 0.00 -7.42
CA LYS A 462 5.96 -0.51 -8.78
C LYS A 462 4.73 -1.41 -8.85
N LYS A 463 3.69 -0.92 -9.54
CA LYS A 463 2.37 -1.57 -9.67
C LYS A 463 2.39 -2.97 -10.31
N SER A 464 3.35 -3.26 -11.17
CA SER A 464 3.53 -4.56 -11.83
C SER A 464 4.99 -4.97 -11.84
N GLY A 465 5.27 -6.24 -11.55
CA GLY A 465 6.63 -6.78 -11.44
C GLY A 465 7.50 -6.07 -10.39
N GLY A 466 6.85 -5.48 -9.37
CA GLY A 466 7.52 -4.96 -8.18
C GLY A 466 7.81 -6.07 -7.18
N ILE A 467 8.66 -5.80 -6.21
CA ILE A 467 8.95 -6.77 -5.14
C ILE A 467 7.83 -6.81 -4.10
N THR A 468 7.55 -7.99 -3.56
CA THR A 468 6.67 -8.14 -2.38
C THR A 468 7.37 -8.96 -1.32
N ILE A 469 7.33 -8.49 -0.08
CA ILE A 469 7.91 -9.20 1.08
C ILE A 469 6.80 -9.46 2.09
N SER A 470 6.48 -10.73 2.31
CA SER A 470 5.51 -11.14 3.34
C SER A 470 6.25 -11.51 4.62
N HIS A 471 5.76 -11.02 5.76
CA HIS A 471 6.24 -11.36 7.10
C HIS A 471 5.11 -12.06 7.85
N LEU A 472 5.30 -13.33 8.16
CA LEU A 472 4.31 -14.17 8.83
C LEU A 472 4.85 -14.65 10.17
N ARG A 473 4.01 -14.64 11.19
CA ARG A 473 4.34 -15.23 12.49
C ARG A 473 3.21 -16.15 12.95
N PHE A 474 3.56 -17.30 13.50
CA PHE A 474 2.64 -18.27 14.07
C PHE A 474 3.16 -18.75 15.41
N GLY A 475 2.33 -18.73 16.46
CA GLY A 475 2.79 -19.14 17.78
C GLY A 475 1.67 -19.44 18.76
N PRO A 476 1.96 -20.13 19.88
CA PRO A 476 0.96 -20.50 20.88
C PRO A 476 0.55 -19.33 21.79
N LYS A 477 1.27 -18.21 21.74
CA LYS A 477 1.05 -17.00 22.56
C LYS A 477 0.62 -15.83 21.67
N PRO A 478 -0.11 -14.83 22.22
CA PRO A 478 -0.45 -13.62 21.49
C PRO A 478 0.79 -12.93 20.90
N ILE A 479 0.72 -12.57 19.62
CA ILE A 479 1.85 -11.98 18.88
C ILE A 479 1.71 -10.46 18.90
N LYS A 480 2.60 -9.78 19.62
CA LYS A 480 2.64 -8.31 19.74
C LYS A 480 3.70 -7.67 18.84
N SER A 481 4.27 -8.44 17.93
CA SER A 481 5.48 -8.07 17.20
C SER A 481 5.17 -7.14 16.02
N ALA A 482 4.72 -5.90 16.29
CA ALA A 482 4.32 -4.89 15.30
C ALA A 482 5.52 -4.23 14.57
N TYR A 483 6.45 -5.05 14.06
CA TYR A 483 7.67 -4.69 13.35
C TYR A 483 8.08 -5.80 12.38
N MET A 484 8.94 -5.47 11.41
CA MET A 484 9.42 -6.42 10.40
C MET A 484 10.24 -7.57 11.01
N ILE A 485 10.14 -8.77 10.45
CA ILE A 485 10.97 -9.92 10.87
C ILE A 485 12.44 -9.63 10.55
N ARG A 486 13.30 -9.80 11.55
CA ARG A 486 14.76 -9.65 11.43
C ARG A 486 15.49 -10.98 11.57
N THR A 487 14.89 -11.92 12.29
CA THR A 487 15.38 -13.29 12.49
C THR A 487 14.25 -14.25 12.10
N ALA A 488 14.44 -15.02 11.03
CA ALA A 488 13.41 -15.88 10.43
C ALA A 488 13.80 -17.36 10.56
N ASP A 489 12.82 -18.20 10.89
CA ASP A 489 12.91 -19.67 10.85
C ASP A 489 12.88 -20.19 9.42
N TYR A 490 12.08 -19.54 8.58
CA TYR A 490 11.83 -19.93 7.19
C TYR A 490 11.94 -18.71 6.28
N VAL A 491 12.74 -18.82 5.22
CA VAL A 491 12.82 -17.81 4.16
C VAL A 491 12.58 -18.48 2.81
N ALA A 492 11.64 -17.97 2.03
CA ALA A 492 11.42 -18.42 0.66
C ALA A 492 11.65 -17.30 -0.35
N CYS A 493 12.35 -17.63 -1.44
CA CYS A 493 12.51 -16.78 -2.61
C CYS A 493 11.79 -17.41 -3.80
N HIS A 494 10.67 -16.81 -4.20
CA HIS A 494 9.81 -17.35 -5.26
C HIS A 494 10.26 -16.92 -6.66
N GLN A 495 11.22 -16.00 -6.75
CA GLN A 495 11.75 -15.48 -8.02
C GLN A 495 13.26 -15.67 -8.10
N PRO A 496 13.79 -16.53 -8.99
CA PRO A 496 15.22 -16.85 -9.04
C PRO A 496 16.08 -15.62 -9.40
N SER A 497 15.55 -14.71 -10.22
CA SER A 497 16.26 -13.48 -10.61
C SER A 497 16.55 -12.51 -9.44
N TYR A 498 15.97 -12.75 -8.26
CA TYR A 498 16.28 -11.98 -7.06
C TYR A 498 17.61 -12.37 -6.42
N MET A 499 18.18 -13.55 -6.70
CA MET A 499 19.47 -13.95 -6.11
C MET A 499 20.59 -12.96 -6.45
N GLY A 500 20.71 -12.56 -7.73
CA GLY A 500 21.68 -11.55 -8.15
C GLY A 500 21.36 -10.11 -7.74
N ARG A 501 20.13 -9.82 -7.27
CA ARG A 501 19.67 -8.44 -6.97
C ARG A 501 19.56 -8.13 -5.50
N TYR A 502 19.00 -9.07 -4.76
CA TYR A 502 18.61 -8.95 -3.35
C TYR A 502 19.08 -10.15 -2.52
N GLY A 503 19.86 -11.07 -3.11
CA GLY A 503 20.27 -12.32 -2.46
C GLY A 503 20.76 -12.12 -1.02
N PRO A 504 21.71 -11.19 -0.76
CA PRO A 504 22.20 -10.94 0.59
C PRO A 504 21.10 -10.46 1.55
N GLN A 505 20.19 -9.61 1.07
CA GLN A 505 19.04 -9.12 1.84
C GLN A 505 18.01 -10.23 2.11
N ILE A 506 17.90 -11.22 1.21
CA ILE A 506 17.00 -12.37 1.35
C ILE A 506 17.51 -13.32 2.43
N VAL A 507 18.79 -13.71 2.40
CA VAL A 507 19.31 -14.74 3.32
C VAL A 507 19.80 -14.22 4.65
N ARG A 508 20.10 -12.91 4.76
CA ARG A 508 20.58 -12.30 6.02
C ARG A 508 19.64 -12.52 7.22
N PRO A 509 18.32 -12.37 7.10
CA PRO A 509 17.39 -12.60 8.20
C PRO A 509 17.30 -14.06 8.66
N LEU A 510 17.81 -15.03 7.90
CA LEU A 510 17.71 -16.43 8.27
C LEU A 510 18.43 -16.70 9.60
N ARG A 511 17.82 -17.45 10.52
CA ARG A 511 18.49 -17.88 11.76
C ARG A 511 19.46 -19.03 11.50
N GLU A 512 20.33 -19.33 12.47
CA GLU A 512 21.16 -20.52 12.40
C GLU A 512 20.28 -21.77 12.30
N ARG A 513 20.61 -22.68 11.38
CA ARG A 513 19.84 -23.90 11.02
C ARG A 513 18.42 -23.62 10.50
N GLY A 514 18.10 -22.38 10.14
CA GLY A 514 16.84 -22.03 9.50
C GLY A 514 16.70 -22.64 8.10
N THR A 515 15.46 -22.74 7.63
CA THR A 515 15.13 -23.28 6.30
C THR A 515 15.14 -22.17 5.25
N PHE A 516 15.90 -22.37 4.18
CA PHE A 516 15.86 -21.53 2.99
C PHE A 516 15.30 -22.31 1.80
N VAL A 517 14.31 -21.74 1.10
CA VAL A 517 13.69 -22.35 -0.09
C VAL A 517 13.85 -21.42 -1.27
N LEU A 518 14.40 -21.92 -2.38
CA LEU A 518 14.55 -21.19 -3.63
C LEU A 518 13.69 -21.83 -4.72
N ASN A 519 12.84 -21.04 -5.37
CA ASN A 519 12.21 -21.43 -6.63
C ASN A 519 13.20 -21.22 -7.78
N ALA A 520 13.78 -22.30 -8.30
CA ALA A 520 14.74 -22.26 -9.40
C ALA A 520 14.85 -23.60 -10.13
N PRO A 521 15.28 -23.61 -11.40
CA PRO A 521 15.54 -24.84 -12.15
C PRO A 521 16.87 -25.53 -11.77
N TRP A 522 17.73 -24.86 -11.00
CA TRP A 522 19.09 -25.32 -10.64
C TRP A 522 19.04 -26.35 -9.51
N LYS A 523 19.46 -27.60 -9.77
CA LYS A 523 19.33 -28.71 -8.82
C LYS A 523 20.66 -29.22 -8.29
N THR A 524 21.78 -28.94 -8.96
CA THR A 524 23.11 -29.36 -8.51
C THR A 524 23.89 -28.22 -7.87
N VAL A 525 24.91 -28.57 -7.07
CA VAL A 525 25.80 -27.58 -6.45
C VAL A 525 26.48 -26.73 -7.52
N GLU A 526 26.95 -27.33 -8.61
CA GLU A 526 27.64 -26.65 -9.70
C GLU A 526 26.72 -25.63 -10.40
N GLU A 527 25.48 -26.00 -10.68
CA GLU A 527 24.49 -25.09 -11.25
C GLU A 527 24.18 -23.93 -10.30
N LEU A 528 24.06 -24.21 -9.00
CA LEU A 528 23.80 -23.19 -7.98
C LEU A 528 24.99 -22.24 -7.81
N GLU A 529 26.22 -22.72 -7.90
CA GLU A 529 27.43 -21.89 -7.83
C GLU A 529 27.55 -20.91 -9.00
N ALA A 530 27.05 -21.30 -10.18
CA ALA A 530 27.02 -20.44 -11.35
C ALA A 530 25.99 -19.30 -11.26
N HIS A 531 24.96 -19.44 -10.40
CA HIS A 531 23.82 -18.51 -10.36
C HIS A 531 23.59 -17.84 -8.99
N ILE A 532 24.21 -18.33 -7.92
CA ILE A 532 24.06 -17.78 -6.57
C ILE A 532 25.33 -17.03 -6.15
N PRO A 533 25.20 -15.75 -5.73
CA PRO A 533 26.30 -14.95 -5.22
C PRO A 533 27.14 -15.61 -4.11
N ALA A 534 28.44 -15.31 -4.09
CA ALA A 534 29.39 -15.84 -3.11
C ALA A 534 29.05 -15.44 -1.66
N ASP A 535 28.52 -14.23 -1.45
CA ASP A 535 28.06 -13.76 -0.14
C ASP A 535 26.78 -14.47 0.34
N VAL A 536 25.85 -14.80 -0.57
CA VAL A 536 24.69 -15.64 -0.29
C VAL A 536 25.15 -17.04 0.10
N ARG A 537 26.03 -17.66 -0.71
CA ARG A 537 26.60 -18.99 -0.43
C ARG A 537 27.30 -19.03 0.93
N ARG A 538 28.15 -18.04 1.24
CA ARG A 538 28.78 -17.89 2.56
C ARG A 538 27.75 -17.79 3.68
N THR A 539 26.76 -16.91 3.53
CA THR A 539 25.75 -16.69 4.58
C THR A 539 24.97 -17.97 4.89
N LEU A 540 24.59 -18.74 3.86
CA LEU A 540 23.90 -20.02 4.04
C LEU A 540 24.79 -21.05 4.76
N ALA A 541 26.08 -21.13 4.39
CA ALA A 541 27.03 -22.05 5.02
C ALA A 541 27.35 -21.65 6.47
N GLU A 542 27.64 -20.38 6.72
CA GLU A 542 27.89 -19.81 8.06
C GLU A 542 26.72 -20.10 9.02
N LYS A 543 25.49 -19.94 8.53
CA LYS A 543 24.27 -20.21 9.30
C LYS A 543 23.88 -21.68 9.36
N ASN A 544 24.63 -22.61 8.78
CA ASN A 544 24.26 -24.04 8.73
C ASN A 544 22.83 -24.25 8.17
N ALA A 545 22.44 -23.49 7.16
CA ALA A 545 21.07 -23.43 6.67
C ALA A 545 20.57 -24.79 6.13
N GLN A 546 19.28 -25.07 6.28
CA GLN A 546 18.62 -26.16 5.56
C GLN A 546 18.16 -25.63 4.20
N PHE A 547 18.92 -25.89 3.15
CA PHE A 547 18.66 -25.33 1.82
C PHE A 547 17.87 -26.31 0.93
N PHE A 548 16.77 -25.84 0.36
CA PHE A 548 15.92 -26.57 -0.57
C PHE A 548 15.70 -25.77 -1.86
N VAL A 549 15.62 -26.49 -2.98
CA VAL A 549 15.26 -25.93 -4.29
C VAL A 549 14.05 -26.67 -4.86
N VAL A 550 13.18 -25.93 -5.54
CA VAL A 550 12.04 -26.45 -6.30
C VAL A 550 11.93 -25.73 -7.63
N ASP A 551 11.72 -26.48 -8.72
CA ASP A 551 11.41 -25.89 -10.02
C ASP A 551 9.89 -25.75 -10.15
N ALA A 552 9.33 -24.73 -9.51
CA ALA A 552 7.88 -24.56 -9.48
C ALA A 552 7.31 -24.23 -10.87
N ALA A 553 8.11 -23.67 -11.78
CA ALA A 553 7.69 -23.35 -13.14
C ALA A 553 7.47 -24.63 -13.95
N ALA A 554 8.46 -25.54 -13.98
CA ALA A 554 8.34 -26.82 -14.69
C ALA A 554 7.23 -27.70 -14.08
N LEU A 555 7.11 -27.71 -12.75
CA LEU A 555 6.03 -28.43 -12.07
C LEU A 555 4.65 -27.89 -12.45
N ALA A 556 4.49 -26.56 -12.47
CA ALA A 556 3.23 -25.94 -12.87
C ALA A 556 2.87 -26.23 -14.34
N GLU A 557 3.85 -26.21 -15.25
CA GLU A 557 3.66 -26.55 -16.66
C GLU A 557 3.20 -28.01 -16.84
N SER A 558 3.81 -28.94 -16.10
CA SER A 558 3.48 -30.38 -16.17
C SER A 558 2.02 -30.70 -15.81
N VAL A 559 1.36 -29.82 -15.07
CA VAL A 559 -0.05 -29.96 -14.65
C VAL A 559 -0.99 -28.96 -15.34
N GLY A 560 -0.51 -28.23 -16.34
CA GLY A 560 -1.32 -27.27 -17.11
C GLY A 560 -1.66 -25.98 -16.36
N LEU A 561 -0.81 -25.55 -15.43
CA LEU A 561 -0.93 -24.32 -14.64
C LEU A 561 0.23 -23.34 -14.93
N THR A 562 0.66 -23.24 -16.19
CA THR A 562 1.80 -22.41 -16.62
C THR A 562 1.75 -20.99 -16.02
N GLY A 563 2.86 -20.58 -15.38
CA GLY A 563 3.01 -19.27 -14.73
C GLY A 563 2.35 -19.14 -13.35
N ARG A 564 1.75 -20.20 -12.79
CA ARG A 564 1.11 -20.20 -11.45
C ARG A 564 1.90 -21.06 -10.47
N VAL A 565 2.88 -20.46 -9.80
CA VAL A 565 3.75 -21.16 -8.83
C VAL A 565 3.21 -21.14 -7.39
N ASN A 566 2.17 -20.35 -7.12
CA ASN A 566 1.70 -20.04 -5.78
C ASN A 566 1.34 -21.27 -4.94
N ASN A 567 0.58 -22.22 -5.47
CA ASN A 567 0.16 -23.41 -4.72
C ASN A 567 1.30 -24.42 -4.50
N ILE A 568 2.28 -24.46 -5.41
CA ILE A 568 3.49 -25.29 -5.27
C ILE A 568 4.36 -24.73 -4.15
N MET A 569 4.62 -23.42 -4.16
CA MET A 569 5.39 -22.77 -3.11
C MET A 569 4.69 -22.81 -1.75
N GLN A 570 3.35 -22.74 -1.75
CA GLN A 570 2.57 -22.89 -0.52
C GLN A 570 2.63 -24.31 0.06
N ALA A 571 2.62 -25.34 -0.79
CA ALA A 571 2.85 -26.72 -0.34
C ALA A 571 4.26 -26.90 0.25
N ALA A 572 5.28 -26.31 -0.39
CA ALA A 572 6.64 -26.31 0.14
C ALA A 572 6.76 -25.61 1.50
N PHE A 573 6.03 -24.51 1.70
CA PHE A 573 5.92 -23.85 3.00
C PHE A 573 5.35 -24.79 4.07
N TYR A 574 4.20 -25.43 3.82
CA TYR A 574 3.59 -26.32 4.79
C TYR A 574 4.46 -27.53 5.14
N GLN A 575 5.24 -28.04 4.18
CA GLN A 575 6.17 -29.15 4.40
C GLN A 575 7.39 -28.79 5.22
N LEU A 576 7.91 -27.56 5.06
CA LEU A 576 9.25 -27.22 5.58
C LEU A 576 9.24 -26.21 6.73
N ALA A 577 8.16 -25.46 6.92
CA ALA A 577 8.05 -24.49 8.02
C ALA A 577 7.66 -25.12 9.36
N ASN A 578 7.24 -26.41 9.37
CA ASN A 578 6.88 -27.17 10.57
C ASN A 578 5.86 -26.48 11.50
N VAL A 579 4.91 -25.73 10.92
CA VAL A 579 3.85 -25.05 11.69
C VAL A 579 2.75 -26.02 12.11
N LEU A 580 2.48 -27.04 11.29
CA LEU A 580 1.50 -28.11 11.54
C LEU A 580 2.05 -29.46 11.03
N PRO A 581 1.49 -30.59 11.49
CA PRO A 581 1.70 -31.88 10.85
C PRO A 581 1.33 -31.81 9.36
N ILE A 582 2.16 -32.42 8.51
CA ILE A 582 2.05 -32.27 7.04
C ILE A 582 0.72 -32.76 6.48
N GLU A 583 0.20 -33.89 6.97
CA GLU A 583 -1.07 -34.46 6.52
C GLU A 583 -2.25 -33.51 6.77
N GLU A 584 -2.27 -32.88 7.95
CA GLU A 584 -3.28 -31.90 8.33
C GLU A 584 -3.14 -30.63 7.48
N ALA A 585 -1.91 -30.13 7.33
CA ALA A 585 -1.62 -28.94 6.54
C ALA A 585 -2.04 -29.06 5.07
N ILE A 586 -1.78 -30.22 4.44
CA ILE A 586 -2.16 -30.48 3.05
C ILE A 586 -3.67 -30.66 2.90
N SER A 587 -4.32 -31.29 3.88
CA SER A 587 -5.79 -31.39 3.90
C SER A 587 -6.43 -30.00 3.91
N LEU A 588 -5.97 -29.11 4.79
CA LEU A 588 -6.43 -27.72 4.87
C LEU A 588 -6.18 -26.95 3.56
N LEU A 589 -4.98 -27.06 2.99
CA LEU A 589 -4.63 -26.42 1.72
C LEU A 589 -5.55 -26.88 0.56
N LYS A 590 -5.77 -28.19 0.42
CA LYS A 590 -6.65 -28.74 -0.62
C LYS A 590 -8.10 -28.28 -0.44
N GLY A 591 -8.58 -28.20 0.81
CA GLY A 591 -9.91 -27.66 1.12
C GLY A 591 -10.07 -26.19 0.76
N ASP A 592 -9.05 -25.37 0.95
CA ASP A 592 -9.09 -23.95 0.58
C ASP A 592 -9.00 -23.72 -0.93
N ILE A 593 -8.22 -24.56 -1.63
CA ILE A 593 -8.21 -24.60 -3.10
C ILE A 593 -9.62 -24.91 -3.63
N GLU A 594 -10.30 -25.91 -3.05
CA GLU A 594 -11.66 -26.24 -3.46
C GLU A 594 -12.61 -25.05 -3.25
N LYS A 595 -12.64 -24.46 -2.05
CA LYS A 595 -13.49 -23.29 -1.75
C LYS A 595 -13.23 -22.13 -2.71
N SER A 596 -11.97 -21.86 -3.04
CA SER A 596 -11.57 -20.71 -3.86
C SER A 596 -11.82 -20.91 -5.35
N PHE A 597 -11.62 -22.13 -5.87
CA PHE A 597 -11.63 -22.41 -7.30
C PHE A 597 -12.86 -23.17 -7.79
N LYS A 598 -13.75 -23.63 -6.90
CA LYS A 598 -14.99 -24.33 -7.29
C LYS A 598 -15.86 -23.55 -8.28
N ILE A 599 -15.89 -22.22 -8.17
CA ILE A 599 -16.62 -21.34 -9.10
C ILE A 599 -16.05 -21.41 -10.53
N LYS A 600 -14.76 -21.76 -10.69
CA LYS A 600 -14.08 -21.88 -11.99
C LYS A 600 -14.19 -23.29 -12.60
N GLY A 601 -14.82 -24.24 -11.90
CA GLY A 601 -15.01 -25.62 -12.37
C GLY A 601 -14.05 -26.63 -11.73
N GLN A 602 -14.48 -27.89 -11.72
CA GLN A 602 -13.79 -28.99 -11.02
C GLN A 602 -12.41 -29.32 -11.60
N ASP A 603 -12.24 -29.22 -12.92
CA ASP A 603 -10.95 -29.45 -13.59
C ASP A 603 -9.86 -28.47 -13.07
N VAL A 604 -10.21 -27.21 -12.81
CA VAL A 604 -9.28 -26.24 -12.22
C VAL A 604 -8.89 -26.66 -10.79
N VAL A 605 -9.83 -27.14 -9.99
CA VAL A 605 -9.57 -27.63 -8.63
C VAL A 605 -8.61 -28.82 -8.67
N GLU A 606 -8.89 -29.82 -9.51
CA GLU A 606 -8.09 -31.04 -9.62
C GLU A 606 -6.66 -30.78 -10.10
N ARG A 607 -6.48 -29.86 -11.06
CA ARG A 607 -5.13 -29.46 -11.50
C ARG A 607 -4.33 -28.82 -10.37
N ASN A 608 -4.98 -28.01 -9.53
CA ASN A 608 -4.32 -27.40 -8.37
C ASN A 608 -3.99 -28.43 -7.29
N TRP A 609 -4.85 -29.44 -7.06
CA TRP A 609 -4.51 -30.55 -6.17
C TRP A 609 -3.31 -31.36 -6.68
N LYS A 610 -3.26 -31.66 -7.99
CA LYS A 610 -2.10 -32.31 -8.61
C LYS A 610 -0.82 -31.48 -8.46
N ALA A 611 -0.92 -30.15 -8.57
CA ALA A 611 0.22 -29.25 -8.35
C ALA A 611 0.75 -29.34 -6.91
N VAL A 612 -0.13 -29.41 -5.91
CA VAL A 612 0.24 -29.61 -4.50
C VAL A 612 0.94 -30.96 -4.31
N ASP A 613 0.40 -32.03 -4.88
CA ASP A 613 1.00 -33.37 -4.76
C ASP A 613 2.37 -33.45 -5.46
N ALA A 614 2.51 -32.83 -6.63
CA ALA A 614 3.78 -32.75 -7.36
C ALA A 614 4.84 -31.94 -6.59
N ALA A 615 4.43 -30.89 -5.87
CA ALA A 615 5.33 -30.08 -5.05
C ALA A 615 5.97 -30.90 -3.92
N LEU A 616 5.20 -31.77 -3.25
CA LEU A 616 5.66 -32.58 -2.12
C LEU A 616 6.81 -33.52 -2.50
N GLY A 617 6.81 -34.03 -3.73
CA GLY A 617 7.89 -34.87 -4.29
C GLY A 617 8.97 -34.10 -5.05
N GLY A 618 8.73 -32.81 -5.35
CA GLY A 618 9.59 -31.99 -6.21
C GLY A 618 10.67 -31.18 -5.47
N LEU A 619 10.68 -31.19 -4.14
CA LEU A 619 11.66 -30.50 -3.31
C LEU A 619 12.99 -31.26 -3.27
N VAL A 620 14.06 -30.59 -3.68
CA VAL A 620 15.43 -31.12 -3.63
C VAL A 620 16.16 -30.46 -2.47
N LYS A 621 16.62 -31.26 -1.50
CA LYS A 621 17.53 -30.78 -0.46
C LYS A 621 18.93 -30.63 -1.05
N VAL A 622 19.54 -29.47 -0.84
CA VAL A 622 20.91 -29.18 -1.28
C VAL A 622 21.84 -29.36 -0.08
N ASP A 623 22.80 -30.27 -0.20
CA ASP A 623 23.87 -30.40 0.79
C ASP A 623 24.89 -29.29 0.57
N ILE A 624 24.88 -28.30 1.47
CA ILE A 624 25.77 -27.13 1.39
C ILE A 624 27.22 -27.60 1.59
N PRO A 625 28.10 -27.42 0.59
CA PRO A 625 29.48 -27.87 0.71
C PRO A 625 30.30 -26.91 1.57
N GLU A 626 31.29 -27.45 2.30
CA GLU A 626 32.05 -26.67 3.29
C GLU A 626 32.85 -25.51 2.67
N HIS A 627 33.26 -25.63 1.39
CA HIS A 627 33.98 -24.55 0.71
C HIS A 627 33.14 -23.28 0.51
N TRP A 628 31.80 -23.36 0.59
CA TRP A 628 30.95 -22.17 0.54
C TRP A 628 31.21 -21.20 1.69
N ARG A 629 31.67 -21.66 2.85
CA ARG A 629 32.07 -20.77 3.97
C ARG A 629 33.20 -19.82 3.61
N LYS A 630 34.04 -20.21 2.64
CA LYS A 630 35.18 -19.42 2.16
C LYS A 630 34.95 -18.92 0.74
N ALA A 631 33.71 -18.90 0.25
CA ALA A 631 33.42 -18.40 -1.08
C ALA A 631 33.81 -16.91 -1.15
N GLU A 632 34.81 -16.61 -1.97
CA GLU A 632 35.23 -15.25 -2.29
C GLU A 632 34.57 -14.80 -3.60
N ALA A 633 34.39 -13.49 -3.76
CA ALA A 633 34.01 -12.95 -5.05
C ALA A 633 35.19 -13.18 -6.01
N SER A 634 34.99 -13.88 -7.12
CA SER A 634 36.05 -14.05 -8.12
C SER A 634 36.29 -12.74 -8.88
N GLU A 635 37.56 -12.44 -9.20
CA GLU A 635 37.95 -11.22 -9.93
C GLU A 635 37.36 -11.13 -11.35
N ASP A 636 37.07 -12.28 -12.00
CA ASP A 636 36.55 -12.34 -13.37
C ASP A 636 35.04 -12.63 -13.49
N THR A 637 34.35 -12.91 -12.37
CA THR A 637 32.88 -13.02 -12.35
C THR A 637 32.28 -12.49 -11.06
N VAL A 638 31.52 -11.40 -11.17
CA VAL A 638 30.43 -11.11 -10.23
C VAL A 638 29.21 -11.86 -10.77
N HIS A 639 28.99 -13.07 -10.23
CA HIS A 639 27.72 -13.83 -10.25
C HIS A 639 27.27 -14.57 -11.52
N GLY A 640 28.01 -14.64 -12.64
CA GLY A 640 27.49 -15.31 -13.86
C GLY A 640 26.15 -14.72 -14.37
N ILE A 641 25.72 -13.63 -13.75
CA ILE A 641 24.47 -12.90 -13.85
C ILE A 641 24.98 -11.47 -13.74
N GLU A 642 24.92 -10.70 -14.83
CA GLU A 642 25.22 -9.27 -14.77
C GLU A 642 24.49 -8.65 -13.59
N ASP A 643 25.24 -8.01 -12.68
CA ASP A 643 24.67 -7.11 -11.69
C ASP A 643 23.98 -5.99 -12.48
N PRO A 644 22.64 -5.97 -12.58
CA PRO A 644 21.94 -4.92 -13.32
C PRO A 644 22.13 -3.56 -12.63
N PHE A 645 22.78 -3.55 -11.46
CA PHE A 645 23.09 -2.39 -10.67
C PHE A 645 24.60 -2.11 -10.52
N ALA A 646 25.47 -2.68 -11.36
CA ALA A 646 26.87 -2.25 -11.39
C ALA A 646 26.97 -0.76 -11.75
N ASP A 647 27.96 -0.07 -11.15
CA ASP A 647 28.19 1.34 -11.48
C ASP A 647 28.68 1.45 -12.92
N THR A 648 28.01 2.31 -13.68
CA THR A 648 28.43 2.70 -15.03
C THR A 648 29.03 4.10 -15.00
N PRO A 649 29.97 4.44 -15.91
CA PRO A 649 30.49 5.80 -16.02
C PRO A 649 29.43 6.88 -16.25
N GLU A 650 28.25 6.47 -16.74
CA GLU A 650 27.12 7.34 -17.07
C GLU A 650 26.18 7.60 -15.88
N ASP A 651 26.35 6.89 -14.76
CA ASP A 651 25.46 7.03 -13.61
C ASP A 651 25.65 8.38 -12.92
N THR A 652 24.54 9.10 -12.78
CA THR A 652 24.52 10.31 -11.96
C THR A 652 24.88 10.00 -10.50
N GLU A 653 25.44 10.98 -9.80
CA GLU A 653 25.73 10.87 -8.37
C GLU A 653 24.47 10.50 -7.56
N PHE A 654 23.33 11.13 -7.84
CA PHE A 654 22.05 10.78 -7.23
C PHE A 654 21.67 9.30 -7.43
N PHE A 655 21.88 8.78 -8.64
CA PHE A 655 21.55 7.38 -8.91
C PHE A 655 22.43 6.44 -8.10
N ARG A 656 23.76 6.65 -8.10
CA ARG A 656 24.72 5.81 -7.36
C ARG A 656 24.53 5.85 -5.85
N THR A 657 24.28 7.04 -5.31
CA THR A 657 24.30 7.27 -3.85
C THR A 657 22.93 7.17 -3.18
N VAL A 658 21.84 7.41 -3.91
CA VAL A 658 20.48 7.42 -3.36
C VAL A 658 19.60 6.36 -4.03
N ALA A 659 19.38 6.45 -5.34
CA ALA A 659 18.39 5.61 -6.02
C ALA A 659 18.78 4.12 -6.02
N ARG A 660 20.04 3.79 -6.31
CA ARG A 660 20.56 2.42 -6.37
C ARG A 660 20.51 1.73 -5.00
N PRO A 661 20.97 2.34 -3.88
CA PRO A 661 20.76 1.77 -2.55
C PRO A 661 19.28 1.57 -2.19
N ILE A 662 18.40 2.49 -2.56
CA ILE A 662 16.95 2.32 -2.35
C ILE A 662 16.44 1.10 -3.13
N GLN A 663 16.81 0.97 -4.42
CA GLN A 663 16.45 -0.17 -5.25
C GLN A 663 16.97 -1.50 -4.70
N ARG A 664 18.15 -1.50 -4.06
CA ARG A 664 18.75 -2.67 -3.37
C ARG A 664 18.17 -2.94 -1.99
N MET A 665 17.06 -2.31 -1.61
CA MET A 665 16.44 -2.41 -0.28
C MET A 665 17.38 -1.96 0.87
N GLN A 666 18.32 -1.08 0.57
CA GLN A 666 19.29 -0.49 1.50
C GLN A 666 19.00 0.99 1.79
N GLY A 667 17.88 1.55 1.30
CA GLY A 667 17.49 2.93 1.56
C GLY A 667 17.43 3.27 3.06
N ALA A 668 17.20 2.26 3.91
CA ALA A 668 17.14 2.45 5.35
C ALA A 668 18.49 2.86 5.99
N SER A 669 19.63 2.50 5.40
CA SER A 669 20.95 2.82 5.93
C SER A 669 21.50 4.17 5.44
N LEU A 670 20.80 4.84 4.53
CA LEU A 670 21.24 6.13 4.00
C LEU A 670 21.25 7.19 5.10
N PRO A 671 22.34 7.99 5.23
CA PRO A 671 22.39 9.11 6.15
C PRO A 671 21.47 10.26 5.73
N VAL A 672 21.17 11.18 6.65
CA VAL A 672 20.37 12.37 6.33
C VAL A 672 21.08 13.27 5.32
N SER A 673 22.41 13.40 5.40
CA SER A 673 23.21 14.24 4.50
C SER A 673 23.12 13.91 3.00
N ILE A 674 22.75 12.68 2.65
CA ILE A 674 22.68 12.24 1.24
C ILE A 674 21.29 12.44 0.63
N MET A 675 20.30 12.76 1.45
CA MET A 675 18.93 12.99 0.97
C MET A 675 18.87 14.32 0.19
N PRO A 676 18.17 14.38 -0.95
CA PRO A 676 18.12 15.60 -1.74
C PRO A 676 17.47 16.77 -0.98
N GLU A 677 18.07 17.95 -1.11
CA GLU A 677 17.54 19.18 -0.52
C GLU A 677 16.11 19.45 -0.99
N GLY A 678 15.22 19.70 -0.04
CA GLY A 678 13.80 19.95 -0.32
C GLY A 678 13.08 18.81 -1.04
N GLY A 679 13.67 17.60 -1.13
CA GLY A 679 13.10 16.48 -1.86
C GLY A 679 13.24 16.56 -3.39
N GLN A 680 14.14 17.42 -3.91
CA GLN A 680 14.34 17.56 -5.36
C GLN A 680 15.01 16.33 -5.99
N ILE A 681 14.36 15.70 -6.96
CA ILE A 681 14.88 14.50 -7.64
C ILE A 681 15.24 14.87 -9.10
N PRO A 682 16.43 14.48 -9.61
CA PRO A 682 16.79 14.73 -10.99
C PRO A 682 15.95 13.88 -11.97
N ASN A 683 15.63 14.47 -13.13
CA ASN A 683 14.90 13.80 -14.21
C ASN A 683 15.73 12.66 -14.85
N GLY A 684 15.03 11.71 -15.49
CA GLY A 684 15.68 10.70 -16.33
C GLY A 684 16.43 9.60 -15.58
N SER A 685 16.19 9.43 -14.28
CA SER A 685 16.80 8.35 -13.48
C SER A 685 16.30 6.96 -13.85
N SER A 686 15.12 6.83 -14.46
CA SER A 686 14.54 5.53 -14.82
C SER A 686 15.36 4.75 -15.85
N LYS A 687 16.12 5.45 -16.71
CA LYS A 687 16.95 4.81 -17.75
C LYS A 687 18.03 3.89 -17.18
N TYR A 688 18.40 4.10 -15.91
CA TYR A 688 19.42 3.32 -15.20
C TYR A 688 18.82 2.11 -14.45
N GLU A 689 17.49 1.96 -14.32
CA GLU A 689 16.92 0.86 -13.54
C GLU A 689 17.07 -0.52 -14.20
N LYS A 690 16.92 -0.57 -15.54
CA LYS A 690 17.05 -1.76 -16.39
C LYS A 690 16.46 -3.04 -15.76
N ARG A 691 15.18 -2.96 -15.37
CA ARG A 691 14.50 -3.91 -14.48
C ARG A 691 14.44 -5.34 -15.00
N SER A 692 14.46 -5.58 -16.32
CA SER A 692 14.43 -6.92 -16.94
C SER A 692 13.38 -7.86 -16.33
N ILE A 693 12.12 -7.42 -16.29
CA ILE A 693 11.00 -8.15 -15.66
C ILE A 693 10.09 -8.87 -16.66
N ALA A 694 10.29 -8.65 -17.96
CA ALA A 694 9.48 -9.31 -18.98
C ALA A 694 9.86 -10.80 -19.11
N TYR A 695 8.86 -11.65 -19.30
CA TYR A 695 9.07 -13.05 -19.68
C TYR A 695 9.37 -13.18 -21.19
N THR A 696 8.65 -12.40 -21.99
CA THR A 696 8.82 -12.34 -23.45
C THR A 696 9.02 -10.89 -23.92
N ILE A 697 9.74 -10.72 -25.02
CA ILE A 697 9.94 -9.41 -25.66
C ILE A 697 9.57 -9.46 -27.15
N PRO A 698 9.16 -8.32 -27.75
CA PRO A 698 8.87 -8.26 -29.18
C PRO A 698 10.15 -8.31 -30.01
N ILE A 699 10.20 -9.17 -31.03
CA ILE A 699 11.28 -9.26 -32.01
C ILE A 699 10.80 -8.72 -33.34
N TRP A 700 11.63 -7.90 -33.98
CA TRP A 700 11.30 -7.20 -35.22
C TRP A 700 11.62 -8.02 -36.46
N ASN A 701 10.63 -8.21 -37.33
CA ASN A 701 10.79 -8.75 -38.67
C ASN A 701 10.82 -7.60 -39.71
N PRO A 702 11.99 -7.32 -40.31
CA PRO A 702 12.14 -6.23 -41.28
C PRO A 702 11.35 -6.45 -42.58
N ASP A 703 11.15 -7.69 -43.02
CA ASP A 703 10.52 -8.00 -44.31
C ASP A 703 9.05 -7.58 -44.36
N ASN A 704 8.38 -7.69 -43.21
CA ASN A 704 6.99 -7.32 -43.03
C ASN A 704 6.81 -5.84 -42.66
N CYS A 705 7.89 -5.13 -42.28
CA CYS A 705 7.77 -3.83 -41.65
C CYS A 705 7.42 -2.71 -42.63
N ILE A 706 6.26 -2.09 -42.43
CA ILE A 706 5.80 -0.94 -43.22
C ILE A 706 6.28 0.42 -42.66
N GLN A 707 7.06 0.45 -41.58
CA GLN A 707 7.64 1.66 -40.96
C GLN A 707 6.59 2.70 -40.52
N CYS A 708 5.47 2.25 -39.93
CA CYS A 708 4.38 3.13 -39.46
C CYS A 708 4.63 3.75 -38.08
N ASN A 709 5.59 3.20 -37.31
CA ASN A 709 5.92 3.58 -35.92
C ASN A 709 4.78 3.40 -34.89
N LEU A 710 3.68 2.72 -35.23
CA LEU A 710 2.58 2.45 -34.29
C LEU A 710 3.00 1.62 -33.08
N CYS A 711 3.95 0.69 -33.27
CA CYS A 711 4.51 -0.11 -32.19
C CYS A 711 5.21 0.73 -31.11
N SER A 712 5.94 1.78 -31.52
CA SER A 712 6.58 2.75 -30.63
C SER A 712 5.54 3.64 -29.97
N LEU A 713 4.63 4.20 -30.77
CA LEU A 713 3.60 5.10 -30.28
C LEU A 713 2.69 4.45 -29.22
N SER A 714 2.39 3.16 -29.40
CA SER A 714 1.55 2.41 -28.47
C SER A 714 2.31 1.88 -27.26
N CYS A 715 3.65 1.96 -27.23
CA CYS A 715 4.43 1.40 -26.13
C CYS A 715 4.27 2.25 -24.86
N PRO A 716 3.71 1.71 -23.76
CA PRO A 716 3.51 2.47 -22.52
C PRO A 716 4.77 2.61 -21.67
N HIS A 717 5.94 2.26 -22.20
CA HIS A 717 7.23 2.31 -21.49
C HIS A 717 8.36 2.86 -22.38
N ALA A 718 8.05 3.32 -23.61
CA ALA A 718 9.06 3.68 -24.61
C ALA A 718 10.14 2.59 -24.85
N ALA A 719 9.80 1.33 -24.59
CA ALA A 719 10.69 0.17 -24.64
C ALA A 719 10.85 -0.42 -26.05
N ILE A 720 10.27 0.18 -27.08
CA ILE A 720 10.49 -0.17 -28.49
C ILE A 720 10.45 1.12 -29.28
N ARG A 721 11.53 1.42 -30.02
CA ARG A 721 11.69 2.72 -30.70
C ARG A 721 12.18 2.56 -32.13
N PRO A 722 11.80 3.48 -33.03
CA PRO A 722 12.35 3.56 -34.36
C PRO A 722 13.66 4.37 -34.36
N TYR A 723 14.61 3.97 -35.19
CA TYR A 723 15.90 4.63 -35.37
C TYR A 723 16.13 4.92 -36.85
N LEU A 724 16.69 6.10 -37.14
CA LEU A 724 17.11 6.53 -38.47
C LEU A 724 18.64 6.67 -38.50
N LEU A 725 19.28 6.00 -39.46
CA LEU A 725 20.73 5.90 -39.58
C LEU A 725 21.21 6.46 -40.92
N THR A 726 22.42 7.01 -40.97
CA THR A 726 23.12 7.19 -42.26
C THR A 726 23.52 5.83 -42.81
N GLN A 727 23.90 5.78 -44.09
CA GLN A 727 24.46 4.54 -44.65
C GLN A 727 25.73 4.12 -43.88
N GLU A 728 26.62 5.07 -43.56
CA GLU A 728 27.82 4.81 -42.76
C GLU A 728 27.51 4.22 -41.38
N GLN A 729 26.50 4.74 -40.68
CA GLN A 729 26.05 4.19 -39.39
C GLN A 729 25.40 2.81 -39.53
N ALA A 730 24.77 2.51 -40.66
CA ALA A 730 24.23 1.17 -40.89
C ALA A 730 25.35 0.17 -41.21
N ASP A 731 26.35 0.60 -41.98
CA ASP A 731 27.51 -0.24 -42.36
C ASP A 731 28.43 -0.52 -41.16
N ALA A 732 28.49 0.41 -40.19
CA ALA A 732 29.25 0.27 -38.94
C ALA A 732 28.49 -0.49 -37.83
N ALA A 733 27.23 -0.89 -38.06
CA ALA A 733 26.40 -1.51 -37.04
C ALA A 733 26.87 -2.94 -36.69
N PRO A 734 26.64 -3.42 -35.45
CA PRO A 734 27.06 -4.76 -35.05
C PRO A 734 26.31 -5.86 -35.81
N GLU A 735 26.89 -7.07 -35.84
CA GLU A 735 26.26 -8.25 -36.42
C GLU A 735 24.85 -8.47 -35.83
N GLY A 736 23.86 -8.73 -36.70
CA GLY A 736 22.44 -8.84 -36.32
C GLY A 736 21.67 -7.52 -36.30
N PHE A 737 22.32 -6.37 -36.48
CA PHE A 737 21.66 -5.05 -36.58
C PHE A 737 21.10 -4.80 -37.98
N THR A 738 20.17 -5.64 -38.44
CA THR A 738 19.53 -5.47 -39.76
C THR A 738 18.82 -4.12 -39.86
N THR A 739 18.97 -3.44 -40.98
CA THR A 739 18.25 -2.20 -41.32
C THR A 739 17.55 -2.33 -42.67
N ILE A 740 16.53 -1.50 -42.90
CA ILE A 740 15.85 -1.37 -44.20
C ILE A 740 15.83 0.09 -44.65
N ASN A 741 15.73 0.34 -45.95
CA ASN A 741 15.66 1.70 -46.49
C ASN A 741 14.50 2.50 -45.88
N ALA A 742 14.77 3.68 -45.31
CA ALA A 742 13.74 4.52 -44.72
C ALA A 742 12.76 5.06 -45.77
N LYS A 743 11.47 5.05 -45.44
CA LYS A 743 10.37 5.58 -46.26
C LYS A 743 9.84 6.88 -45.63
N PRO A 744 9.56 7.93 -46.41
CA PRO A 744 9.74 8.03 -47.86
C PRO A 744 11.22 8.12 -48.27
N LYS A 745 11.55 7.71 -49.51
CA LYS A 745 12.94 7.68 -50.03
C LYS A 745 13.71 8.99 -49.86
N LYS A 746 13.01 10.13 -49.86
CA LYS A 746 13.58 11.47 -49.63
C LYS A 746 14.29 11.63 -48.27
N LEU A 747 14.04 10.75 -47.31
CA LEU A 747 14.76 10.75 -46.03
C LEU A 747 16.24 10.37 -46.17
N GLY A 748 16.62 9.65 -47.23
CA GLY A 748 18.02 9.29 -47.50
C GLY A 748 18.72 8.54 -46.35
N ALA A 749 17.96 7.74 -45.58
CA ALA A 749 18.41 7.09 -44.36
C ALA A 749 18.06 5.60 -44.35
N GLN A 750 18.73 4.84 -43.48
CA GLN A 750 18.33 3.49 -43.08
C GLN A 750 17.41 3.54 -41.86
N PHE A 751 16.57 2.53 -41.69
CA PHE A 751 15.53 2.44 -40.65
C PHE A 751 15.59 1.11 -39.92
N ARG A 752 15.39 1.15 -38.59
CA ARG A 752 15.22 -0.03 -37.74
C ARG A 752 14.23 0.23 -36.62
N ILE A 753 13.47 -0.81 -36.23
CA ILE A 753 12.77 -0.86 -34.94
C ILE A 753 13.65 -1.65 -33.97
N GLN A 754 13.96 -1.07 -32.81
CA GLN A 754 14.76 -1.74 -31.78
C GLN A 754 14.03 -1.74 -30.43
N PRO A 755 13.71 -2.92 -29.86
CA PRO A 755 13.26 -3.04 -28.47
C PRO A 755 14.41 -2.82 -27.47
N SER A 756 14.09 -2.27 -26.30
CA SER A 756 14.93 -2.30 -25.10
C SER A 756 14.59 -3.57 -24.30
N PRO A 757 15.47 -4.58 -24.29
CA PRO A 757 15.17 -5.85 -23.61
C PRO A 757 15.03 -5.70 -22.09
N LEU A 758 15.67 -4.70 -21.49
CA LEU A 758 15.70 -4.52 -20.04
C LEU A 758 14.61 -3.56 -19.51
N ASP A 759 14.01 -2.75 -20.38
CA ASP A 759 12.89 -1.84 -20.02
C ASP A 759 11.52 -2.37 -20.47
N CYS A 760 11.51 -3.35 -21.38
CA CYS A 760 10.27 -4.00 -21.80
C CYS A 760 9.60 -4.72 -20.61
N VAL A 761 8.27 -4.68 -20.58
CA VAL A 761 7.44 -5.38 -19.59
C VAL A 761 6.59 -6.50 -20.22
N GLY A 762 6.81 -6.82 -21.49
CA GLY A 762 6.13 -7.93 -22.18
C GLY A 762 4.63 -7.75 -22.41
N CYS A 763 4.12 -6.51 -22.41
CA CYS A 763 2.67 -6.26 -22.47
C CYS A 763 1.97 -6.63 -23.81
N GLY A 764 2.72 -6.88 -24.88
CA GLY A 764 2.18 -7.29 -26.19
C GLY A 764 1.50 -6.19 -27.01
N LEU A 765 1.25 -5.01 -26.44
CA LEU A 765 0.50 -3.94 -27.13
C LEU A 765 1.14 -3.52 -28.47
N CYS A 766 2.47 -3.51 -28.57
CA CYS A 766 3.17 -3.19 -29.82
C CYS A 766 2.96 -4.25 -30.93
N ILE A 767 2.75 -5.51 -30.56
CA ILE A 767 2.45 -6.61 -31.49
C ILE A 767 0.99 -6.49 -31.94
N GLU A 768 0.07 -6.34 -30.99
CA GLU A 768 -1.37 -6.17 -31.26
C GLU A 768 -1.66 -4.95 -32.16
N GLN A 769 -0.84 -3.90 -32.07
CA GLN A 769 -0.99 -2.70 -32.92
C GLN A 769 -0.19 -2.76 -34.22
N CYS A 770 0.51 -3.85 -34.51
CA CYS A 770 1.25 -4.00 -35.75
C CYS A 770 0.29 -4.40 -36.88
N PRO A 771 0.04 -3.55 -37.90
CA PRO A 771 -0.90 -3.88 -38.98
C PRO A 771 -0.33 -4.84 -40.04
N ALA A 772 0.92 -5.32 -39.85
CA ALA A 772 1.66 -6.07 -40.86
C ALA A 772 2.37 -7.29 -40.29
N ASP A 773 2.06 -7.70 -39.04
CA ASP A 773 2.68 -8.85 -38.38
C ASP A 773 4.23 -8.81 -38.44
N ALA A 774 4.79 -7.62 -38.27
CA ALA A 774 6.23 -7.36 -38.27
C ALA A 774 6.87 -7.52 -36.89
N LEU A 775 6.09 -7.95 -35.89
CA LEU A 775 6.54 -8.18 -34.52
C LEU A 775 5.96 -9.50 -34.00
N SER A 776 6.79 -10.32 -33.37
CA SER A 776 6.40 -11.55 -32.69
C SER A 776 7.08 -11.63 -31.33
N PHE A 777 6.55 -12.44 -30.41
CA PHE A 777 7.22 -12.69 -29.14
C PHE A 777 8.30 -13.75 -29.27
N ASP A 778 9.42 -13.54 -28.57
CA ASP A 778 10.35 -14.61 -28.20
C ASP A 778 10.65 -14.52 -26.68
N LEU A 779 11.18 -15.60 -26.11
CA LEU A 779 11.57 -15.67 -24.70
C LEU A 779 12.74 -14.73 -24.46
N LEU A 780 12.63 -13.85 -23.45
CA LEU A 780 13.68 -12.88 -23.15
C LEU A 780 15.03 -13.58 -22.94
N ASP A 781 15.08 -14.64 -22.13
CA ASP A 781 16.33 -15.34 -21.80
C ASP A 781 17.08 -15.90 -23.02
N LYS A 782 16.35 -16.27 -24.07
CA LYS A 782 16.95 -16.78 -25.32
C LYS A 782 17.64 -15.68 -26.13
N VAL A 783 17.10 -14.47 -26.13
CA VAL A 783 17.49 -13.37 -27.04
C VAL A 783 18.12 -12.18 -26.31
N LYS A 784 18.18 -12.22 -24.97
CA LYS A 784 18.55 -11.10 -24.11
C LYS A 784 19.92 -10.52 -24.48
N GLU A 785 20.95 -11.36 -24.57
CA GLU A 785 22.32 -10.90 -24.81
C GLU A 785 22.51 -10.30 -26.19
N GLU A 786 21.87 -10.89 -27.21
CA GLU A 786 21.84 -10.33 -28.55
C GLU A 786 21.14 -8.96 -28.55
N GLN A 787 19.90 -8.90 -28.05
CA GLN A 787 19.11 -7.67 -28.07
C GLN A 787 19.71 -6.56 -27.21
N LYS A 788 20.46 -6.88 -26.15
CA LYS A 788 21.20 -5.89 -25.35
C LYS A 788 22.28 -5.22 -26.19
N LYS A 789 23.08 -6.00 -26.92
CA LYS A 789 24.12 -5.46 -27.81
C LYS A 789 23.52 -4.56 -28.90
N LEU A 790 22.43 -5.01 -29.52
CA LEU A 790 21.74 -4.23 -30.56
C LEU A 790 21.11 -2.95 -29.99
N TYR A 791 20.50 -3.03 -28.80
CA TYR A 791 19.92 -1.87 -28.13
C TYR A 791 20.97 -0.84 -27.71
N ALA A 792 22.13 -1.27 -27.20
CA ALA A 792 23.22 -0.35 -26.84
C ALA A 792 23.65 0.50 -28.04
N TYR A 793 23.93 -0.15 -29.18
CA TYR A 793 24.24 0.57 -30.42
C TYR A 793 23.13 1.52 -30.85
N ALA A 794 21.87 1.07 -30.82
CA ALA A 794 20.75 1.92 -31.19
C ALA A 794 20.61 3.16 -30.29
N ASN A 795 20.80 2.97 -28.98
CA ASN A 795 20.62 4.02 -27.99
C ASN A 795 21.70 5.12 -28.08
N ASP A 796 22.88 4.79 -28.60
CA ASP A 796 23.98 5.74 -28.83
C ASP A 796 23.83 6.56 -30.12
N LEU A 797 22.90 6.16 -31.00
CA LEU A 797 22.64 6.92 -32.24
C LEU A 797 22.04 8.30 -31.92
N PRO A 798 22.43 9.34 -32.67
CA PRO A 798 21.83 10.65 -32.53
C PRO A 798 20.34 10.61 -32.92
N LEU A 799 19.50 11.25 -32.11
CA LEU A 799 18.08 11.43 -32.44
C LEU A 799 17.94 12.39 -33.62
N ARG A 800 17.19 11.99 -34.63
CA ARG A 800 16.90 12.82 -35.82
C ARG A 800 15.51 13.43 -35.69
N GLU A 801 15.42 14.40 -34.78
CA GLU A 801 14.15 15.03 -34.37
C GLU A 801 13.55 15.91 -35.47
N ASP A 802 14.35 16.36 -36.43
CA ASP A 802 13.97 17.19 -37.58
C ASP A 802 13.64 16.39 -38.84
N ALA A 803 13.77 15.06 -38.81
CA ALA A 803 13.58 14.21 -40.00
C ALA A 803 12.15 14.23 -40.57
N MET A 804 11.15 14.46 -39.71
CA MET A 804 9.72 14.48 -40.07
C MET A 804 8.95 15.42 -39.14
N ASP A 805 7.74 15.84 -39.55
CA ASP A 805 6.84 16.62 -38.68
C ASP A 805 6.56 15.86 -37.37
N LYS A 806 6.91 16.48 -36.23
CA LYS A 806 6.70 15.95 -34.88
C LYS A 806 5.22 15.74 -34.53
N PHE A 807 4.30 16.37 -35.26
CA PHE A 807 2.85 16.17 -35.11
C PHE A 807 2.27 15.13 -36.08
N SER A 808 3.12 14.39 -36.81
CA SER A 808 2.69 13.21 -37.57
C SER A 808 2.84 11.93 -36.74
N VAL A 809 1.99 10.92 -36.98
CA VAL A 809 2.04 9.62 -36.30
C VAL A 809 3.45 9.02 -36.37
N LYS A 810 4.05 9.04 -37.58
CA LYS A 810 5.40 8.52 -37.78
C LYS A 810 6.48 9.41 -37.16
N GLY A 811 6.42 10.73 -37.40
CA GLY A 811 7.47 11.68 -37.01
C GLY A 811 7.56 11.93 -35.51
N SER A 812 6.43 11.89 -34.79
CA SER A 812 6.39 12.00 -33.32
C SER A 812 7.28 10.97 -32.63
N GLN A 813 7.45 9.79 -33.23
CA GLN A 813 8.18 8.67 -32.61
C GLN A 813 9.69 8.73 -32.80
N PHE A 814 10.20 9.67 -33.60
CA PHE A 814 11.65 9.95 -33.67
C PHE A 814 12.11 10.92 -32.59
N GLN A 815 11.18 11.58 -31.90
CA GLN A 815 11.48 12.51 -30.80
C GLN A 815 11.90 11.74 -29.54
N LYS A 816 12.64 12.40 -28.64
CA LYS A 816 12.92 11.84 -27.31
C LYS A 816 11.64 11.75 -26.45
N PRO A 817 11.26 10.56 -25.96
CA PRO A 817 10.14 10.44 -25.02
C PRO A 817 10.56 10.95 -23.64
N LEU A 818 9.75 11.82 -23.03
CA LEU A 818 9.95 12.30 -21.66
C LEU A 818 9.15 11.48 -20.63
N VAL A 819 7.94 11.03 -21.01
CA VAL A 819 7.06 10.09 -20.27
C VAL A 819 6.24 9.34 -21.33
N ALA A 820 5.92 8.06 -21.13
CA ALA A 820 5.08 7.31 -22.07
C ALA A 820 3.93 6.57 -21.36
N GLN A 821 2.70 6.98 -21.65
CA GLN A 821 1.48 6.17 -21.59
C GLN A 821 0.49 6.79 -22.58
N VAL A 822 0.11 6.07 -23.63
CA VAL A 822 -0.97 6.51 -24.53
C VAL A 822 -1.78 5.31 -25.00
N SER A 823 -3.10 5.36 -24.79
CA SER A 823 -4.08 4.52 -25.50
C SER A 823 -4.85 5.43 -26.46
N MET A 824 -5.00 5.03 -27.73
CA MET A 824 -5.59 5.88 -28.77
C MET A 824 -6.52 5.07 -29.67
N ALA A 825 -7.79 5.45 -29.71
CA ALA A 825 -8.70 4.98 -30.75
C ALA A 825 -8.31 5.53 -32.13
N ASP A 826 -7.95 6.82 -32.20
CA ASP A 826 -7.47 7.51 -33.42
C ASP A 826 -6.21 8.35 -33.12
N PRO A 827 -5.01 7.86 -33.51
CA PRO A 827 -3.75 8.58 -33.35
C PRO A 827 -3.65 9.92 -34.10
N ALA A 828 -4.29 10.03 -35.27
CA ALA A 828 -4.21 11.24 -36.09
C ALA A 828 -5.06 12.37 -35.47
N HIS A 829 -6.26 12.03 -35.01
CA HIS A 829 -7.10 12.95 -34.22
C HIS A 829 -6.35 13.46 -32.99
N MET A 830 -5.73 12.55 -32.23
CA MET A 830 -4.98 12.92 -31.02
C MET A 830 -3.87 13.94 -31.32
N LEU A 831 -3.00 13.65 -32.30
CA LEU A 831 -1.86 14.52 -32.61
C LEU A 831 -2.29 15.90 -33.10
N ARG A 832 -3.39 15.96 -33.86
CA ARG A 832 -4.01 17.24 -34.25
C ARG A 832 -4.48 18.01 -33.02
N CYS A 833 -5.24 17.39 -32.11
CA CYS A 833 -5.68 18.04 -30.88
C CYS A 833 -4.51 18.52 -30.00
N LEU A 834 -3.41 17.74 -29.92
CA LEU A 834 -2.20 18.17 -29.21
C LEU A 834 -1.56 19.40 -29.85
N LYS A 835 -1.44 19.44 -31.18
CA LYS A 835 -0.93 20.60 -31.92
C LYS A 835 -1.81 21.84 -31.73
N GLU A 836 -3.12 21.67 -31.82
CA GLU A 836 -4.09 22.74 -31.65
C GLU A 836 -4.05 23.30 -30.23
N ALA A 837 -4.04 22.42 -29.22
CA ALA A 837 -3.97 22.77 -27.81
C ALA A 837 -2.66 23.46 -27.42
N GLU A 838 -1.52 23.01 -27.95
CA GLU A 838 -0.21 23.61 -27.65
C GLU A 838 -0.03 24.96 -28.32
N SER A 839 -0.55 25.13 -29.53
CA SER A 839 -0.49 26.40 -30.27
C SER A 839 -1.53 27.43 -29.85
N PHE A 840 -2.51 27.06 -29.02
CA PHE A 840 -3.56 27.99 -28.58
C PHE A 840 -3.00 28.95 -27.51
N PRO A 841 -3.08 30.28 -27.69
CA PRO A 841 -2.55 31.26 -26.74
C PRO A 841 -3.51 31.45 -25.56
N GLY A 842 -3.83 30.37 -24.86
CA GLY A 842 -4.80 30.34 -23.76
C GLY A 842 -4.88 28.97 -23.09
N PRO A 843 -5.84 28.77 -22.18
CA PRO A 843 -6.03 27.49 -21.53
C PRO A 843 -6.53 26.44 -22.53
N SER A 844 -5.87 25.28 -22.52
CA SER A 844 -6.26 24.12 -23.34
C SER A 844 -6.60 22.94 -22.43
N LEU A 845 -7.71 22.26 -22.70
CA LEU A 845 -8.11 21.04 -22.01
C LEU A 845 -8.10 19.87 -22.99
N ILE A 846 -7.35 18.82 -22.67
CA ILE A 846 -7.39 17.56 -23.40
C ILE A 846 -7.85 16.46 -22.46
N ASN A 847 -8.98 15.82 -22.81
CA ASN A 847 -9.51 14.69 -22.07
C ASN A 847 -9.19 13.38 -22.80
N TYR A 848 -8.44 12.49 -22.14
CA TYR A 848 -7.94 11.24 -22.72
C TYR A 848 -8.68 10.02 -22.17
N LEU A 849 -9.12 9.14 -23.08
CA LEU A 849 -9.61 7.82 -22.70
C LEU A 849 -8.41 6.90 -22.40
N SER A 850 -8.31 6.43 -21.16
CA SER A 850 -7.22 5.54 -20.72
C SER A 850 -7.76 4.26 -20.08
N PRO A 851 -7.98 3.18 -20.86
CA PRO A 851 -8.30 1.87 -20.30
C PRO A 851 -7.25 1.39 -19.30
N CYS A 852 -7.71 0.75 -18.23
CA CYS A 852 -6.93 0.47 -17.02
C CYS A 852 -7.18 -0.96 -16.53
N ILE A 853 -6.24 -1.52 -15.77
CA ILE A 853 -6.40 -2.84 -15.14
C ILE A 853 -7.68 -2.95 -14.30
N GLY A 854 -8.15 -1.84 -13.71
CA GLY A 854 -9.36 -1.81 -12.89
C GLY A 854 -10.65 -2.04 -13.68
N TRP A 855 -10.60 -2.00 -15.00
CA TRP A 855 -11.75 -2.33 -15.84
C TRP A 855 -11.89 -3.84 -16.09
N GLY A 856 -10.81 -4.60 -15.82
CA GLY A 856 -10.74 -6.04 -16.08
C GLY A 856 -10.99 -6.38 -17.55
N VAL A 857 -10.17 -5.80 -18.43
CA VAL A 857 -10.26 -5.98 -19.89
C VAL A 857 -9.95 -7.43 -20.28
N ALA A 858 -10.84 -8.04 -21.07
CA ALA A 858 -10.65 -9.37 -21.66
C ALA A 858 -9.42 -9.39 -22.57
N GLY A 859 -8.58 -10.43 -22.47
CA GLY A 859 -7.28 -10.45 -23.14
C GLY A 859 -6.20 -9.55 -22.51
N GLY A 860 -6.52 -8.87 -21.40
CA GLY A 860 -5.59 -8.03 -20.65
C GLY A 860 -5.29 -6.68 -21.33
N LEU A 861 -4.30 -5.96 -20.80
CA LEU A 861 -3.94 -4.63 -21.32
C LEU A 861 -3.27 -4.65 -22.70
N ALA A 862 -2.97 -5.83 -23.26
CA ALA A 862 -2.58 -5.95 -24.67
C ALA A 862 -3.69 -5.42 -25.61
N LYS A 863 -4.96 -5.55 -25.18
CA LYS A 863 -6.14 -5.10 -25.93
C LYS A 863 -6.55 -3.65 -25.67
N ASN A 864 -5.71 -2.87 -24.97
CA ASN A 864 -6.08 -1.52 -24.51
C ASN A 864 -6.53 -0.59 -25.66
N VAL A 865 -5.82 -0.56 -26.79
CA VAL A 865 -6.19 0.27 -27.94
C VAL A 865 -7.48 -0.22 -28.62
N GLU A 866 -7.66 -1.54 -28.72
CA GLU A 866 -8.89 -2.14 -29.26
C GLU A 866 -10.10 -1.78 -28.39
N THR A 867 -9.98 -1.92 -27.07
CA THR A 867 -11.01 -1.48 -26.11
C THR A 867 -11.34 0.01 -26.27
N ALA A 868 -10.35 0.86 -26.48
CA ALA A 868 -10.60 2.29 -26.73
C ALA A 868 -11.38 2.51 -28.03
N LYS A 869 -11.05 1.78 -29.11
CA LYS A 869 -11.80 1.82 -30.37
C LYS A 869 -13.25 1.35 -30.20
N HIS A 870 -13.47 0.26 -29.47
CA HIS A 870 -14.82 -0.25 -29.18
C HIS A 870 -15.62 0.76 -28.35
N MET A 871 -15.02 1.42 -27.35
CA MET A 871 -15.69 2.49 -26.59
C MET A 871 -16.07 3.71 -27.45
N VAL A 872 -15.24 4.05 -28.44
CA VAL A 872 -15.56 5.11 -29.41
C VAL A 872 -16.69 4.69 -30.34
N ALA A 873 -16.61 3.49 -30.90
CA ALA A 873 -17.67 2.93 -31.74
C ALA A 873 -19.00 2.82 -31.00
N ALA A 874 -18.99 2.47 -29.72
CA ALA A 874 -20.18 2.38 -28.87
C ALA A 874 -20.81 3.74 -28.53
N GLY A 875 -20.15 4.86 -28.83
CA GLY A 875 -20.60 6.21 -28.42
C GLY A 875 -20.46 6.48 -26.91
N MET A 876 -19.85 5.57 -26.16
CA MET A 876 -19.49 5.78 -24.75
C MET A 876 -18.41 6.84 -24.60
N TRP A 877 -17.57 7.01 -25.63
CA TRP A 877 -16.58 8.07 -25.74
C TRP A 877 -16.63 8.70 -27.13
N ASN A 878 -16.82 10.01 -27.24
CA ASN A 878 -16.86 10.69 -28.53
C ASN A 878 -15.54 11.41 -28.80
N LEU A 879 -15.01 11.29 -30.02
CA LEU A 879 -13.82 12.01 -30.46
C LEU A 879 -14.24 13.31 -31.15
N TRP A 880 -13.95 14.43 -30.48
CA TRP A 880 -14.24 15.77 -30.99
C TRP A 880 -13.24 16.79 -30.42
N SER A 881 -13.20 17.97 -31.03
CA SER A 881 -12.42 19.13 -30.58
C SER A 881 -13.24 20.41 -30.71
N TYR A 882 -12.87 21.43 -29.94
CA TYR A 882 -13.39 22.79 -30.06
C TYR A 882 -12.20 23.76 -30.06
N ASP A 883 -12.00 24.46 -31.17
CA ASP A 883 -10.96 25.47 -31.30
C ASP A 883 -11.60 26.85 -31.52
N PRO A 884 -11.51 27.77 -30.55
CA PRO A 884 -12.06 29.12 -30.66
C PRO A 884 -11.56 29.92 -31.87
N ARG A 885 -10.44 29.52 -32.50
CA ARG A 885 -9.81 30.21 -33.63
C ARG A 885 -10.40 29.83 -34.99
N LYS A 886 -11.10 28.70 -35.10
CA LYS A 886 -11.48 28.10 -36.40
C LYS A 886 -12.68 28.77 -37.09
N GLY A 887 -13.34 29.73 -36.45
CA GLY A 887 -14.40 30.54 -37.07
C GLY A 887 -15.24 31.33 -36.07
N ASP A 888 -16.26 31.99 -36.59
CA ASP A 888 -17.13 32.90 -35.82
C ASP A 888 -18.30 32.16 -35.16
N THR A 889 -18.72 31.01 -35.72
CA THR A 889 -19.83 30.20 -35.19
C THR A 889 -19.35 28.99 -34.39
N THR A 890 -20.19 28.44 -33.51
CA THR A 890 -19.90 27.18 -32.81
C THR A 890 -19.66 26.02 -33.79
N ALA A 891 -20.42 25.95 -34.89
CA ALA A 891 -20.27 24.91 -35.91
C ALA A 891 -18.87 24.90 -36.57
N ASP A 892 -18.27 26.09 -36.77
CA ASP A 892 -16.92 26.24 -37.33
C ASP A 892 -15.83 25.82 -36.34
N ARG A 893 -16.10 26.03 -35.05
CA ARG A 893 -15.15 25.77 -33.95
C ARG A 893 -15.12 24.31 -33.54
N VAL A 894 -16.23 23.58 -33.68
CA VAL A 894 -16.32 22.16 -33.35
C VAL A 894 -15.81 21.30 -34.51
N GLU A 895 -15.11 20.22 -34.22
CA GLU A 895 -14.79 19.16 -35.19
C GLU A 895 -15.09 17.80 -34.57
N ILE A 896 -15.81 16.94 -35.28
CA ILE A 896 -16.14 15.58 -34.83
C ILE A 896 -15.38 14.60 -35.71
N ALA A 897 -14.64 13.67 -35.10
CA ALA A 897 -13.75 12.77 -35.83
C ALA A 897 -14.43 11.48 -36.30
N SER A 898 -15.43 11.00 -35.56
CA SER A 898 -16.08 9.71 -35.84
C SER A 898 -17.52 9.67 -35.33
N GLU A 899 -18.40 9.01 -36.09
CA GLU A 899 -19.78 8.70 -35.70
C GLU A 899 -19.87 7.32 -35.02
N PRO A 900 -20.58 7.18 -33.89
CA PRO A 900 -20.72 5.89 -33.20
C PRO A 900 -21.71 4.96 -33.90
N THR A 901 -21.42 3.65 -33.87
CA THR A 901 -22.32 2.56 -34.26
C THR A 901 -23.27 2.13 -33.13
N PHE A 902 -23.05 2.62 -31.90
CA PHE A 902 -23.83 2.29 -30.69
C PHE A 902 -23.78 0.82 -30.27
N ASP A 903 -22.71 0.10 -30.63
CA ASP A 903 -22.46 -1.26 -30.15
C ASP A 903 -21.96 -1.29 -28.69
N LEU A 904 -22.89 -1.19 -27.74
CA LEU A 904 -22.58 -1.27 -26.32
C LEU A 904 -22.30 -2.70 -25.84
N GLU A 905 -22.84 -3.70 -26.52
CA GLU A 905 -22.76 -5.10 -26.10
C GLU A 905 -21.32 -5.60 -26.12
N THR A 906 -20.57 -5.29 -27.18
CA THR A 906 -19.14 -5.59 -27.27
C THR A 906 -18.36 -5.03 -26.07
N VAL A 907 -18.53 -3.74 -25.78
CA VAL A 907 -17.81 -3.07 -24.67
C VAL A 907 -18.18 -3.69 -23.31
N MET A 908 -19.44 -4.03 -23.10
CA MET A 908 -19.91 -4.59 -21.83
C MET A 908 -19.47 -6.04 -21.62
N ASN A 909 -19.33 -6.82 -22.70
CA ASN A 909 -18.89 -8.21 -22.62
C ASN A 909 -17.36 -8.34 -22.45
N GLU A 910 -16.59 -7.37 -22.96
CA GLU A 910 -15.12 -7.36 -22.88
C GLU A 910 -14.56 -6.82 -21.56
N GLN A 911 -15.38 -6.27 -20.66
CA GLN A 911 -14.91 -5.63 -19.44
C GLN A 911 -15.56 -6.21 -18.19
N LEU A 912 -14.75 -6.72 -17.26
CA LEU A 912 -15.20 -7.34 -16.02
C LEU A 912 -16.10 -6.40 -15.20
N ARG A 913 -15.82 -5.09 -15.17
CA ARG A 913 -16.61 -4.10 -14.42
C ARG A 913 -18.09 -4.01 -14.85
N PHE A 914 -18.42 -4.46 -16.06
CA PHE A 914 -19.81 -4.59 -16.53
C PHE A 914 -20.29 -6.04 -16.41
N HIS A 915 -19.43 -7.00 -16.75
CA HIS A 915 -19.75 -8.43 -16.70
C HIS A 915 -20.11 -8.94 -15.29
N THR A 916 -19.64 -8.29 -14.23
CA THR A 916 -20.00 -8.64 -12.85
C THR A 916 -21.46 -8.34 -12.50
N LEU A 917 -22.13 -7.43 -13.24
CA LEU A 917 -23.55 -7.14 -13.06
C LEU A 917 -24.40 -8.21 -13.76
N LYS A 918 -25.46 -8.67 -13.09
CA LYS A 918 -26.33 -9.76 -13.57
C LYS A 918 -27.81 -9.41 -13.41
N GLY A 919 -28.65 -10.04 -14.23
CA GLY A 919 -30.12 -9.92 -14.16
C GLY A 919 -30.60 -8.49 -14.35
N ALA A 920 -31.67 -8.12 -13.63
CA ALA A 920 -32.36 -6.83 -13.77
C ALA A 920 -31.44 -5.61 -13.65
N HIS A 921 -30.44 -5.63 -12.77
CA HIS A 921 -29.50 -4.51 -12.62
C HIS A 921 -28.62 -4.30 -13.85
N ARG A 922 -28.28 -5.36 -14.58
CA ARG A 922 -27.57 -5.25 -15.86
C ARG A 922 -28.49 -4.60 -16.89
N ASP A 923 -29.73 -5.07 -16.99
CA ASP A 923 -30.69 -4.59 -17.98
C ASP A 923 -31.03 -3.11 -17.76
N GLU A 924 -31.23 -2.70 -16.50
CA GLU A 924 -31.43 -1.30 -16.11
C GLU A 924 -30.23 -0.42 -16.51
N LEU A 925 -29.00 -0.89 -16.27
CA LEU A 925 -27.79 -0.15 -16.65
C LEU A 925 -27.67 -0.04 -18.18
N VAL A 926 -27.90 -1.12 -18.93
CA VAL A 926 -27.85 -1.12 -20.40
C VAL A 926 -28.82 -0.09 -20.96
N ALA A 927 -30.08 -0.12 -20.52
CA ALA A 927 -31.10 0.82 -20.98
C ALA A 927 -30.76 2.28 -20.63
N ALA A 928 -30.21 2.51 -19.43
CA ALA A 928 -29.74 3.82 -19.01
C ALA A 928 -28.55 4.31 -19.86
N LEU A 929 -27.60 3.43 -20.15
CA LEU A 929 -26.43 3.72 -20.98
C LEU A 929 -26.82 4.02 -22.42
N GLU A 930 -27.68 3.21 -23.05
CA GLU A 930 -28.20 3.43 -24.41
C GLU A 930 -28.83 4.82 -24.54
N LYS A 931 -29.68 5.18 -23.58
CA LYS A 931 -30.30 6.51 -23.54
C LYS A 931 -29.26 7.62 -23.40
N ASP A 932 -28.26 7.43 -22.55
CA ASP A 932 -27.24 8.46 -22.29
C ASP A 932 -26.28 8.64 -23.46
N VAL A 933 -25.80 7.56 -24.09
CA VAL A 933 -24.89 7.67 -25.25
C VAL A 933 -25.57 8.32 -26.45
N ARG A 934 -26.84 7.97 -26.74
CA ARG A 934 -27.62 8.60 -27.81
C ARG A 934 -27.90 10.07 -27.52
N LYS A 935 -28.22 10.41 -26.27
CA LYS A 935 -28.42 11.81 -25.84
C LYS A 935 -27.13 12.63 -25.98
N LYS A 936 -25.98 12.08 -25.57
CA LYS A 936 -24.67 12.73 -25.71
C LYS A 936 -24.32 12.95 -27.17
N TRP A 937 -24.51 11.95 -28.03
CA TRP A 937 -24.29 12.07 -29.46
C TRP A 937 -25.20 13.14 -30.09
N GLY A 938 -26.50 13.13 -29.80
CA GLY A 938 -27.43 14.14 -30.33
C GLY A 938 -27.07 15.58 -29.93
N LYS A 939 -26.56 15.79 -28.71
CA LYS A 939 -26.02 17.10 -28.31
C LYS A 939 -24.81 17.52 -29.14
N LEU A 940 -23.91 16.59 -29.44
CA LEU A 940 -22.72 16.87 -30.23
C LEU A 940 -23.09 17.18 -31.69
N GLN A 941 -24.07 16.48 -32.25
CA GLN A 941 -24.65 16.81 -33.57
C GLN A 941 -25.28 18.20 -33.57
N ALA A 942 -26.05 18.56 -32.54
CA ALA A 942 -26.65 19.89 -32.44
C ALA A 942 -25.60 21.01 -32.43
N LEU A 943 -24.44 20.83 -31.77
CA LEU A 943 -23.35 21.81 -31.81
C LEU A 943 -22.83 22.07 -33.24
N LYS A 944 -22.88 21.06 -34.12
CA LYS A 944 -22.49 21.19 -35.53
C LYS A 944 -23.49 21.97 -36.38
N GLU A 945 -24.66 22.24 -35.85
CA GLU A 945 -25.74 23.01 -36.49
C GLU A 945 -25.90 24.41 -35.84
N MET A 946 -25.19 24.70 -34.75
CA MET A 946 -25.30 25.96 -34.00
C MET A 946 -24.50 27.10 -34.64
N GLN A 947 -25.19 28.19 -34.98
CA GLN A 947 -24.60 29.41 -35.54
C GLN A 947 -24.07 30.41 -34.51
N VAL A 948 -24.33 30.21 -33.21
CA VAL A 948 -23.94 31.13 -32.13
C VAL A 948 -22.79 30.57 -31.33
#